data_AF-A0A2M7DGR7-F1
#
_entry.id   AF-A0A2M7DGR7-F1
#
_cell.length_a   1.000
_cell.length_b   1.000
_cell.length_c   1.000
_cell.angle_alpha   90.00
_cell.angle_beta   90.00
_cell.angle_gamma   90.00
#
_symmetry.space_group_name_H-M   'P 1'
#
loop_
_entity.id
_entity.type
_entity.pdbx_description
1 polymer ?
#
loop_
_entity_poly.entity_id
_entity_poly.type
_entity_poly.pdbx_seq_one_letter_code
_entity_poly.pdbx_strand_id
1 'polypeptide(L)'
;MKSKTTSRVVLGMLLLIFVTTISNAQVGIGTINPASGSLLDIESSDKGILIPRVSLTGTNDIATITPAATTGLLVFNTATAGAGNTAVTEGFYYWDGTKWVRIQDEDFDWKITGNDDIINGTNFLGTLNSRDIEFRTNNTPRFKIPGNQNQVFALADGTRAKPFYSWEVENNMGFWRAGSNQMTLSADATDFFNINANSAIREFSINPTSDVMHFRIETDNEPNTFFVNGITDNIGLGTNSPNTSSSLELVSDNRGLLINRVLLTSRNTAAPITTPATGLLVYNTNTAGVAPNNVSPGFYHWNGLEWIAMDGTGGRDWSLLGNSGTNSAINFIGTTDATNFVVKTNNTARINVVSAGNVGINHGSFNNVGLTVDSGSNTFGIYGLSGNTASIFGSNSFNGNGVRGESVSGYGVLGFSTNSIGTTGFSTNNHGVYGQTAFTGGAFLTAGTVGWGTGNNGANGVLAITDKLVSTKSNIGIRAVSGSTTSISSNEILNVAVNANATDLGLYVITERPINDTPSASTEAARFQSNYTGNAITADANDPQARLAGYQPNVNIPSGGTHNTYYGGYFYSGGNSSGSFAYAGSRRNGTNYKIIGNGTVSTIIEGLNTNEKKTMFASEAPEVFFEDYGTGQLVNGTATITIDPIFSKNIHVSNEKPLKVFIQLEGDCNGVYVTNKSANSFTVKELQNGNANVPFSWHIVANRADEMVNGERTVYQSLRFPNAPEKIQETAAVAQTIKEEKLEQVEKPTLSTSNQ
;
A
#
# COMPACT_ATOMS: atom_id res chain seq x y z
N MET A 1 170.20 113.71 26.49
CA MET A 1 171.28 112.84 27.03
C MET A 1 170.74 111.42 27.13
N LYS A 2 171.48 110.41 26.61
CA LYS A 2 171.61 108.98 27.05
C LYS A 2 170.35 108.31 27.67
N SER A 3 169.92 107.07 27.39
CA SER A 3 170.58 105.82 27.03
C SER A 3 169.62 104.63 27.31
N LYS A 4 169.66 103.57 26.48
CA LYS A 4 169.55 102.10 26.73
C LYS A 4 168.50 101.45 27.67
N THR A 5 167.80 100.43 27.12
CA THR A 5 167.65 98.98 27.50
C THR A 5 167.39 98.61 29.01
N THR A 6 166.55 97.65 29.49
CA THR A 6 166.24 96.24 29.12
C THR A 6 165.18 95.60 30.10
N SER A 7 164.42 94.58 29.67
CA SER A 7 163.93 93.32 30.33
C SER A 7 162.92 93.20 31.54
N ARG A 8 161.72 92.64 31.24
CA ARG A 8 161.08 91.32 31.65
C ARG A 8 160.40 91.00 33.04
N VAL A 9 159.13 90.47 32.91
CA VAL A 9 158.26 89.53 33.74
C VAL A 9 157.51 90.12 34.98
N VAL A 10 156.19 89.96 35.29
CA VAL A 10 155.26 88.79 35.45
C VAL A 10 153.73 89.18 35.49
N LEU A 11 152.84 88.33 34.91
CA LEU A 11 151.35 88.14 35.02
C LEU A 11 150.37 89.34 34.80
N GLY A 12 149.27 89.33 34.02
CA GLY A 12 148.55 88.30 33.26
C GLY A 12 147.09 88.09 33.72
N MET A 13 146.12 88.86 33.16
CA MET A 13 144.63 88.71 33.21
C MET A 13 143.91 88.74 34.58
N LEU A 14 142.98 89.70 34.80
CA LEU A 14 141.54 89.50 35.14
C LEU A 14 140.86 90.80 35.64
N LEU A 15 139.59 91.01 35.22
CA LEU A 15 138.48 91.69 35.94
C LEU A 15 138.55 93.24 36.10
N LEU A 16 137.52 94.06 35.83
CA LEU A 16 136.09 93.88 36.13
C LEU A 16 135.17 94.87 35.32
N ILE A 17 134.38 94.30 34.41
CA ILE A 17 132.92 94.42 34.18
C ILE A 17 132.29 95.74 33.67
N PHE A 18 131.95 95.70 32.38
CA PHE A 18 130.78 96.35 31.75
C PHE A 18 129.51 95.55 32.07
N VAL A 19 128.43 96.21 32.52
CA VAL A 19 127.08 95.64 32.56
C VAL A 19 126.29 96.20 31.37
N THR A 20 125.93 95.34 30.43
CA THR A 20 124.89 95.58 29.41
C THR A 20 123.72 94.63 29.70
N THR A 21 122.61 95.15 30.20
CA THR A 21 121.33 94.44 30.22
C THR A 21 120.68 94.52 28.84
N ILE A 22 120.34 93.35 28.27
CA ILE A 22 119.53 93.23 27.05
C ILE A 22 118.06 93.40 27.45
N SER A 23 117.39 94.44 26.95
CA SER A 23 115.95 94.64 27.11
C SER A 23 115.18 93.90 26.01
N ASN A 24 114.13 93.15 26.37
CA ASN A 24 113.20 92.53 25.42
C ASN A 24 112.40 93.60 24.65
N ALA A 25 112.18 93.39 23.35
CA ALA A 25 111.56 94.35 22.43
C ALA A 25 110.06 94.09 22.16
N GLN A 26 109.35 93.36 23.04
CA GLN A 26 107.91 93.11 22.93
C GLN A 26 107.12 94.35 23.36
N VAL A 27 105.98 94.60 22.70
CA VAL A 27 105.09 95.70 23.05
C VAL A 27 103.89 95.14 23.80
N GLY A 28 103.78 95.46 25.08
CA GLY A 28 102.54 95.29 25.86
C GLY A 28 101.75 96.60 25.87
N ILE A 29 100.46 96.56 25.55
CA ILE A 29 99.54 97.69 25.73
C ILE A 29 98.45 97.24 26.72
N GLY A 30 98.42 97.85 27.90
CA GLY A 30 97.49 97.46 28.97
C GLY A 30 97.96 96.28 29.83
N THR A 31 99.08 95.64 29.51
CA THR A 31 99.70 94.56 30.31
C THR A 31 101.21 94.78 30.51
N ILE A 32 101.73 94.37 31.66
CA ILE A 32 103.18 94.38 31.97
C ILE A 32 103.86 93.03 31.73
N ASN A 33 103.08 91.98 31.45
CA ASN A 33 103.57 90.66 31.09
C ASN A 33 102.99 90.23 29.73
N PRO A 34 103.46 90.81 28.61
CA PRO A 34 103.04 90.37 27.29
C PRO A 34 103.21 88.86 27.14
N ALA A 35 102.19 88.20 26.60
CA ALA A 35 102.22 86.76 26.35
C ALA A 35 103.44 86.40 25.51
N SER A 36 104.19 85.38 25.93
CA SER A 36 105.50 85.05 25.37
C SER A 36 105.48 84.67 23.88
N GLY A 37 104.31 84.29 23.35
CA GLY A 37 104.09 84.00 21.93
C GLY A 37 103.68 85.21 21.08
N SER A 38 103.61 86.41 21.64
CA SER A 38 103.13 87.62 20.97
C SER A 38 104.25 88.65 20.78
N LEU A 39 104.23 89.35 19.63
CA LEU A 39 105.07 90.53 19.41
C LEU A 39 104.39 91.81 19.95
N LEU A 40 103.05 91.84 19.88
CA LEU A 40 102.17 92.84 20.44
C LEU A 40 101.07 92.12 21.25
N ASP A 41 101.01 92.37 22.55
CA ASP A 41 99.94 91.89 23.43
C ASP A 41 99.09 93.08 23.88
N ILE A 42 97.77 92.96 23.77
CA ILE A 42 96.84 94.01 24.16
C ILE A 42 95.82 93.42 25.13
N GLU A 43 95.90 93.83 26.39
CA GLU A 43 94.99 93.38 27.43
C GLU A 43 94.04 94.53 27.83
N SER A 44 92.74 94.30 27.68
CA SER A 44 91.70 95.20 28.16
C SER A 44 90.43 94.41 28.43
N SER A 45 89.73 94.73 29.51
CA SER A 45 88.45 94.10 29.87
C SER A 45 87.24 94.72 29.15
N ASP A 46 87.39 95.92 28.58
CA ASP A 46 86.27 96.70 28.03
C ASP A 46 86.61 97.52 26.78
N LYS A 47 87.85 97.45 26.27
CA LYS A 47 88.27 98.06 25.00
C LYS A 47 88.79 97.00 24.04
N GLY A 48 88.65 97.26 22.75
CA GLY A 48 89.23 96.44 21.68
C GLY A 48 90.29 97.21 20.91
N ILE A 49 90.89 96.54 19.92
CA ILE A 49 91.79 97.16 18.95
C ILE A 49 90.99 97.71 17.76
N LEU A 50 91.15 99.00 17.46
CA LEU A 50 90.73 99.55 16.17
C LEU A 50 91.87 99.33 15.17
N ILE A 51 91.71 98.30 14.34
CA ILE A 51 92.55 98.04 13.18
C ILE A 51 92.36 99.17 12.15
N PRO A 52 93.38 99.51 11.33
CA PRO A 52 93.25 100.52 10.29
C PRO A 52 91.98 100.36 9.46
N ARG A 53 91.16 101.41 9.45
CA ARG A 53 89.93 101.48 8.67
C ARG A 53 90.25 102.09 7.32
N VAL A 54 89.99 101.33 6.26
CA VAL A 54 90.30 101.73 4.87
C VAL A 54 89.07 101.53 4.00
N SER A 55 88.92 102.34 2.96
CA SER A 55 87.80 102.26 2.03
C SER A 55 88.24 101.54 0.76
N LEU A 56 88.18 100.20 0.77
CA LEU A 56 88.60 99.40 -0.39
C LEU A 56 87.62 99.56 -1.55
N THR A 57 88.14 99.53 -2.77
CA THR A 57 87.37 99.63 -4.02
C THR A 57 86.98 98.27 -4.61
N GLY A 58 87.56 97.18 -4.08
CA GLY A 58 87.30 95.78 -4.44
C GLY A 58 88.28 94.84 -3.74
N THR A 59 88.09 93.52 -3.86
CA THR A 59 89.02 92.56 -3.22
C THR A 59 90.40 92.59 -3.87
N ASN A 60 90.49 93.05 -5.12
CA ASN A 60 91.75 93.25 -5.85
C ASN A 60 92.34 94.67 -5.69
N ASP A 61 91.85 95.46 -4.73
CA ASP A 61 92.36 96.82 -4.49
C ASP A 61 93.78 96.81 -3.92
N ILE A 62 94.73 97.23 -4.75
CA ILE A 62 96.16 97.36 -4.40
C ILE A 62 96.58 98.83 -4.20
N ALA A 63 95.69 99.79 -4.42
CA ALA A 63 96.02 101.21 -4.47
C ALA A 63 95.67 101.96 -3.18
N THR A 64 94.59 101.55 -2.49
CA THR A 64 94.09 102.24 -1.29
C THR A 64 95.11 102.26 -0.13
N ILE A 65 96.04 101.31 -0.08
CA ILE A 65 97.11 101.26 0.92
C ILE A 65 98.46 101.42 0.22
N THR A 66 99.23 102.45 0.58
CA THR A 66 100.56 102.77 -0.01
C THR A 66 101.63 102.97 1.07
N PRO A 67 102.86 102.41 0.91
CA PRO A 67 103.28 101.47 -0.14
C PRO A 67 102.50 100.14 -0.07
N ALA A 68 102.58 99.33 -1.14
CA ALA A 68 101.68 98.18 -1.39
C ALA A 68 101.46 97.28 -0.16
N ALA A 69 100.22 96.81 0.02
CA ALA A 69 99.84 95.92 1.11
C ALA A 69 100.73 94.67 1.20
N THR A 70 101.14 94.31 2.41
CA THR A 70 101.94 93.10 2.70
C THR A 70 101.02 91.94 3.10
N THR A 71 101.36 90.70 2.75
CA THR A 71 100.56 89.51 3.13
C THR A 71 100.35 89.45 4.64
N GLY A 72 99.12 89.14 5.06
CA GLY A 72 98.69 89.13 6.46
C GLY A 72 98.29 90.51 7.00
N LEU A 73 98.39 91.59 6.19
CA LEU A 73 97.92 92.91 6.59
C LEU A 73 96.41 92.87 6.83
N LEU A 74 96.01 93.15 8.06
CA LEU A 74 94.61 93.19 8.49
C LEU A 74 94.09 94.63 8.42
N VAL A 75 92.92 94.80 7.82
CA VAL A 75 92.18 96.07 7.79
C VAL A 75 90.71 95.84 8.08
N PHE A 76 90.06 96.90 8.54
CA PHE A 76 88.61 96.97 8.52
C PHE A 76 88.18 97.77 7.29
N ASN A 77 87.57 97.10 6.32
CA ASN A 77 87.03 97.77 5.14
C ASN A 77 85.75 98.51 5.51
N THR A 78 85.65 99.80 5.17
CA THR A 78 84.46 100.63 5.43
C THR A 78 83.57 100.84 4.19
N ALA A 79 83.95 100.30 3.03
CA ALA A 79 83.24 100.52 1.78
C ALA A 79 82.39 99.32 1.36
N THR A 80 81.27 99.61 0.68
CA THR A 80 80.63 98.65 -0.21
C THR A 80 80.95 99.04 -1.64
N ALA A 81 81.84 98.30 -2.30
CA ALA A 81 82.40 98.64 -3.60
C ALA A 81 82.80 97.39 -4.42
N GLY A 82 83.06 97.56 -5.72
CA GLY A 82 83.33 96.45 -6.64
C GLY A 82 82.05 95.77 -7.16
N ALA A 83 82.21 94.72 -7.98
CA ALA A 83 81.09 93.97 -8.56
C ALA A 83 81.44 92.48 -8.73
N GLY A 84 80.45 91.60 -8.63
CA GLY A 84 80.64 90.14 -8.74
C GLY A 84 81.60 89.61 -7.67
N ASN A 85 82.47 88.68 -8.05
CA ASN A 85 83.39 87.99 -7.11
C ASN A 85 84.50 88.89 -6.53
N THR A 86 84.61 90.15 -6.98
CA THR A 86 85.55 91.13 -6.41
C THR A 86 84.88 92.19 -5.55
N ALA A 87 83.55 92.09 -5.34
CA ALA A 87 82.84 92.98 -4.45
C ALA A 87 83.36 92.86 -3.01
N VAL A 88 83.50 94.00 -2.36
CA VAL A 88 83.76 94.11 -0.93
C VAL A 88 82.56 94.76 -0.26
N THR A 89 82.24 94.27 0.92
CA THR A 89 81.29 94.87 1.86
C THR A 89 82.03 95.28 3.13
N GLU A 90 81.39 96.08 3.97
CA GLU A 90 81.95 96.47 5.26
C GLU A 90 82.31 95.23 6.12
N GLY A 91 83.49 95.24 6.74
CA GLY A 91 83.96 94.13 7.59
C GLY A 91 85.48 93.97 7.64
N PHE A 92 85.94 92.90 8.30
CA PHE A 92 87.37 92.58 8.41
C PHE A 92 87.88 91.86 7.16
N TYR A 93 89.01 92.34 6.65
CA TYR A 93 89.73 91.73 5.53
C TYR A 93 91.20 91.63 5.87
N TYR A 94 91.83 90.55 5.42
CA TYR A 94 93.28 90.45 5.40
C TYR A 94 93.78 90.32 3.96
N TRP A 95 94.98 90.83 3.69
CA TRP A 95 95.63 90.67 2.39
C TRP A 95 96.26 89.27 2.31
N ASP A 96 95.86 88.44 1.36
CA ASP A 96 96.44 87.09 1.17
C ASP A 96 97.75 87.09 0.35
N GLY A 97 98.16 88.26 -0.15
CA GLY A 97 99.28 88.44 -1.09
C GLY A 97 98.84 88.82 -2.49
N THR A 98 97.57 88.57 -2.84
CA THR A 98 96.99 88.83 -4.17
C THR A 98 95.65 89.56 -4.12
N LYS A 99 94.87 89.36 -3.06
CA LYS A 99 93.57 89.98 -2.84
C LYS A 99 93.26 90.12 -1.35
N TRP A 100 92.25 90.93 -1.05
CA TRP A 100 91.59 91.03 0.24
C TRP A 100 90.62 89.87 0.43
N VAL A 101 90.83 89.09 1.48
CA VAL A 101 89.96 87.98 1.88
C VAL A 101 89.12 88.40 3.07
N ARG A 102 87.80 88.32 2.92
CA ARG A 102 86.86 88.60 4.01
C ARG A 102 86.98 87.50 5.06
N ILE A 103 87.01 87.89 6.33
CA ILE A 103 86.86 86.96 7.43
C ILE A 103 85.36 86.86 7.73
N GLN A 104 84.70 85.81 7.23
CA GLN A 104 83.29 85.54 7.49
C GLN A 104 83.01 84.04 7.64
N ASP A 105 82.01 83.74 8.46
CA ASP A 105 81.36 82.45 8.66
C ASP A 105 80.06 82.45 7.82
N GLU A 106 79.99 81.69 6.71
CA GLU A 106 78.75 81.58 5.91
C GLU A 106 78.25 80.12 5.88
N ASP A 107 76.96 79.98 6.23
CA ASP A 107 76.09 78.81 6.51
C ASP A 107 76.01 77.70 5.42
N PHE A 108 77.11 77.24 4.81
CA PHE A 108 77.07 76.15 3.82
C PHE A 108 77.10 74.72 4.41
N ASP A 109 77.25 74.58 5.73
CA ASP A 109 77.29 73.29 6.40
C ASP A 109 75.91 72.81 6.89
N TRP A 110 75.74 71.47 6.95
CA TRP A 110 74.54 70.85 7.50
C TRP A 110 74.61 70.79 9.02
N LYS A 111 73.72 71.53 9.71
CA LYS A 111 73.74 71.65 11.17
C LYS A 111 73.18 70.37 11.80
N ILE A 112 73.82 69.91 12.88
CA ILE A 112 73.38 68.72 13.63
C ILE A 112 72.01 68.88 14.30
N THR A 113 71.52 70.12 14.43
CA THR A 113 70.19 70.45 14.96
C THR A 113 69.14 70.66 13.87
N GLY A 114 69.51 70.54 12.60
CA GLY A 114 68.67 70.90 11.45
C GLY A 114 68.85 72.36 11.01
N ASN A 115 68.38 72.63 9.80
CA ASN A 115 68.44 73.92 9.13
C ASN A 115 66.99 74.36 8.83
N ASP A 116 66.62 75.61 9.14
CA ASP A 116 65.22 76.09 9.09
C ASP A 116 64.78 76.63 7.71
N ASP A 117 65.71 77.01 6.81
CA ASP A 117 65.41 77.67 5.53
C ASP A 117 65.88 76.86 4.30
N ILE A 118 65.24 75.72 4.03
CA ILE A 118 65.65 74.78 2.97
C ILE A 118 64.92 75.00 1.65
N ILE A 119 65.69 75.21 0.57
CA ILE A 119 65.19 75.33 -0.80
C ILE A 119 65.35 73.98 -1.53
N ASN A 120 64.23 73.34 -1.85
CA ASN A 120 64.20 72.08 -2.58
C ASN A 120 64.95 72.18 -3.93
N GLY A 121 65.88 71.26 -4.19
CA GLY A 121 66.69 71.22 -5.41
C GLY A 121 68.00 72.03 -5.35
N THR A 122 68.17 72.90 -4.34
CA THR A 122 69.40 73.66 -4.12
C THR A 122 70.14 73.16 -2.87
N ASN A 123 69.44 72.98 -1.75
CA ASN A 123 70.01 72.46 -0.51
C ASN A 123 69.69 70.96 -0.39
N PHE A 124 70.72 70.14 -0.20
CA PHE A 124 70.55 68.71 0.02
C PHE A 124 71.69 68.14 0.86
N LEU A 125 71.41 67.09 1.62
CA LEU A 125 72.43 66.25 2.23
C LEU A 125 72.80 65.13 1.27
N GLY A 126 73.96 65.23 0.63
CA GLY A 126 74.43 64.17 -0.25
C GLY A 126 75.65 64.53 -1.08
N THR A 127 75.85 63.80 -2.17
CA THR A 127 77.01 63.97 -3.07
C THR A 127 76.55 64.42 -4.45
N LEU A 128 77.36 65.28 -5.11
CA LEU A 128 77.18 65.64 -6.53
C LEU A 128 77.81 64.64 -7.50
N ASN A 129 78.56 63.67 -6.97
CA ASN A 129 79.24 62.63 -7.73
C ASN A 129 78.63 61.26 -7.43
N SER A 130 79.05 60.25 -8.19
CA SER A 130 78.64 58.85 -8.03
C SER A 130 79.36 58.11 -6.90
N ARG A 131 79.53 58.78 -5.76
CA ARG A 131 79.97 58.16 -4.51
C ARG A 131 78.77 57.83 -3.64
N ASP A 132 78.95 56.87 -2.76
CA ASP A 132 77.89 56.40 -1.88
C ASP A 132 77.75 57.35 -0.68
N ILE A 133 76.53 57.50 -0.18
CA ILE A 133 76.26 58.12 1.12
C ILE A 133 76.07 57.00 2.14
N GLU A 134 76.86 57.01 3.21
CA GLU A 134 76.80 56.00 4.27
C GLU A 134 76.56 56.63 5.64
N PHE A 135 75.51 56.18 6.33
CA PHE A 135 75.27 56.48 7.73
C PHE A 135 75.86 55.36 8.57
N ARG A 136 76.77 55.71 9.48
CA ARG A 136 77.57 54.75 10.25
C ARG A 136 77.37 54.92 11.75
N THR A 137 77.36 53.81 12.49
CA THR A 137 77.50 53.79 13.94
C THR A 137 78.70 52.92 14.31
N ASN A 138 79.59 53.41 15.19
CA ASN A 138 80.86 52.73 15.50
C ASN A 138 81.66 52.33 14.23
N ASN A 139 81.75 53.26 13.27
CA ASN A 139 82.36 53.05 11.94
C ASN A 139 81.77 51.87 11.13
N THR A 140 80.60 51.36 11.50
CA THR A 140 79.88 50.30 10.77
C THR A 140 78.74 50.94 9.97
N PRO A 141 78.70 50.78 8.63
CA PRO A 141 77.57 51.20 7.81
C PRO A 141 76.25 50.55 8.27
N ARG A 142 75.22 51.38 8.49
CA ARG A 142 73.86 50.95 8.87
C ARG A 142 72.81 51.27 7.80
N PHE A 143 73.03 52.33 7.03
CA PHE A 143 72.19 52.72 5.91
C PHE A 143 73.09 53.26 4.79
N LYS A 144 72.83 52.84 3.55
CA LYS A 144 73.65 53.20 2.38
C LYS A 144 72.78 53.54 1.18
N ILE A 145 73.07 54.70 0.60
CA ILE A 145 72.55 55.13 -0.70
C ILE A 145 73.71 54.99 -1.71
N PRO A 146 73.73 53.97 -2.57
CA PRO A 146 74.74 53.82 -3.60
C PRO A 146 74.69 54.93 -4.65
N GLY A 147 75.85 55.48 -5.04
CA GLY A 147 75.94 56.63 -5.93
C GLY A 147 75.62 56.37 -7.41
N ASN A 148 75.35 55.11 -7.80
CA ASN A 148 75.12 54.70 -9.20
C ASN A 148 73.84 53.87 -9.39
N GLN A 149 72.95 53.81 -8.40
CA GLN A 149 71.79 52.92 -8.44
C GLN A 149 70.58 53.60 -7.77
N ASN A 150 69.38 53.38 -8.32
CA ASN A 150 68.12 53.81 -7.72
C ASN A 150 67.69 52.85 -6.60
N GLN A 151 68.58 52.62 -5.63
CA GLN A 151 68.41 51.63 -4.58
C GLN A 151 68.83 52.20 -3.24
N VAL A 152 68.33 51.59 -2.16
CA VAL A 152 68.85 51.74 -0.81
C VAL A 152 69.23 50.34 -0.35
N PHE A 153 70.44 50.18 0.17
CA PHE A 153 70.92 48.85 0.55
C PHE A 153 70.58 48.52 1.99
N ALA A 154 69.95 47.35 2.17
CA ALA A 154 69.99 46.66 3.45
C ALA A 154 71.40 46.06 3.64
N LEU A 155 72.10 46.49 4.69
CA LEU A 155 73.51 46.18 4.88
C LEU A 155 73.76 44.89 5.67
N ALA A 156 72.69 44.20 6.06
CA ALA A 156 72.68 42.87 6.65
C ALA A 156 71.34 42.20 6.32
N ASP A 157 71.31 40.86 6.32
CA ASP A 157 70.08 40.09 6.03
C ASP A 157 69.02 40.24 7.14
N GLY A 158 69.44 40.54 8.38
CA GLY A 158 68.58 40.46 9.56
C GLY A 158 68.32 39.02 9.98
N THR A 159 67.42 38.82 10.94
CA THR A 159 66.94 37.50 11.37
C THR A 159 65.46 37.59 11.70
N ARG A 160 64.75 36.45 11.76
CA ARG A 160 63.35 36.40 12.22
C ARG A 160 63.10 37.14 13.54
N ALA A 161 63.99 37.00 14.52
CA ALA A 161 63.87 37.65 15.82
C ALA A 161 64.36 39.11 15.84
N LYS A 162 65.12 39.53 14.83
CA LYS A 162 65.65 40.89 14.66
C LYS A 162 65.68 41.27 13.17
N PRO A 163 64.52 41.63 12.59
CA PRO A 163 64.45 41.97 11.17
C PRO A 163 65.31 43.21 10.84
N PHE A 164 65.84 43.27 9.62
CA PHE A 164 66.72 44.37 9.19
C PHE A 164 66.00 45.72 9.29
N TYR A 165 64.79 45.80 8.73
CA TYR A 165 63.90 46.94 8.91
C TYR A 165 62.86 46.56 9.94
N SER A 166 62.97 47.14 11.13
CA SER A 166 62.15 46.81 12.30
C SER A 166 61.75 48.07 13.07
N TRP A 167 60.75 47.94 13.95
CA TRP A 167 60.36 49.02 14.84
C TRP A 167 61.27 49.09 16.07
N GLU A 168 61.39 50.28 16.66
CA GLU A 168 62.28 50.51 17.80
C GLU A 168 61.85 49.71 19.03
N VAL A 169 60.55 49.76 19.35
CA VAL A 169 59.96 49.08 20.51
C VAL A 169 59.74 47.60 20.20
N GLU A 170 59.10 47.30 19.07
CA GLU A 170 58.80 45.95 18.60
C GLU A 170 59.89 45.48 17.62
N ASN A 171 61.13 45.38 18.11
CA ASN A 171 62.28 45.04 17.26
C ASN A 171 62.30 43.60 16.73
N ASN A 172 61.31 42.79 17.09
CA ASN A 172 61.06 41.44 16.59
C ASN A 172 60.03 41.39 15.44
N MET A 173 59.58 42.56 14.94
CA MET A 173 58.72 42.65 13.77
C MET A 173 59.37 43.43 12.64
N GLY A 174 59.10 43.03 11.40
CA GLY A 174 59.57 43.74 10.21
C GLY A 174 60.06 42.85 9.08
N PHE A 175 60.88 43.43 8.20
CA PHE A 175 61.36 42.81 6.96
C PHE A 175 62.80 42.30 7.11
N TRP A 176 63.05 41.09 6.63
CA TRP A 176 64.38 40.50 6.59
C TRP A 176 64.53 39.53 5.42
N ARG A 177 65.78 39.13 5.16
CA ARG A 177 66.15 38.22 4.08
C ARG A 177 66.51 36.86 4.67
N ALA A 178 65.65 35.86 4.46
CA ALA A 178 65.87 34.51 4.98
C ALA A 178 66.97 33.72 4.24
N GLY A 179 67.33 34.15 3.03
CA GLY A 179 68.37 33.54 2.22
C GLY A 179 68.52 34.22 0.86
N SER A 180 69.24 33.58 -0.07
CA SER A 180 69.22 33.99 -1.49
C SER A 180 67.79 34.12 -1.98
N ASN A 181 67.46 35.13 -2.80
CA ASN A 181 66.12 35.31 -3.41
C ASN A 181 64.91 35.02 -2.51
N GLN A 182 65.02 35.29 -1.21
CA GLN A 182 63.99 35.04 -0.21
C GLN A 182 63.76 36.29 0.60
N MET A 183 62.51 36.73 0.63
CA MET A 183 62.09 37.92 1.38
C MET A 183 60.99 37.53 2.34
N THR A 184 61.16 37.90 3.60
CA THR A 184 60.33 37.43 4.69
C THR A 184 59.88 38.60 5.55
N LEU A 185 58.65 38.50 6.00
CA LEU A 185 58.02 39.36 6.96
C LEU A 185 57.77 38.57 8.23
N SER A 186 58.27 39.09 9.35
CA SER A 186 58.11 38.46 10.66
C SER A 186 57.44 39.41 11.63
N ALA A 187 56.68 38.85 12.55
CA ALA A 187 56.11 39.53 13.71
C ALA A 187 56.20 38.56 14.88
N ASP A 188 56.55 39.08 16.06
CA ASP A 188 56.77 38.27 17.26
C ASP A 188 57.69 37.06 17.04
N ALA A 189 58.79 37.28 16.31
CA ALA A 189 59.74 36.23 15.94
C ALA A 189 59.09 35.01 15.23
N THR A 190 57.99 35.22 14.50
CA THR A 190 57.32 34.23 13.66
C THR A 190 57.25 34.73 12.23
N ASP A 191 57.55 33.87 11.25
CA ASP A 191 57.45 34.24 9.83
C ASP A 191 56.00 34.05 9.38
N PHE A 192 55.28 35.13 9.12
CA PHE A 192 53.90 35.04 8.66
C PHE A 192 53.78 35.12 7.13
N PHE A 193 54.80 35.66 6.47
CA PHE A 193 54.81 35.87 5.02
C PHE A 193 56.22 35.65 4.48
N ASN A 194 56.32 34.86 3.40
CA ASN A 194 57.59 34.57 2.76
C ASN A 194 57.41 34.40 1.24
N ILE A 195 58.25 35.10 0.48
CA ILE A 195 58.42 34.93 -0.96
C ILE A 195 59.72 34.18 -1.18
N ASN A 196 59.65 33.01 -1.79
CA ASN A 196 60.80 32.16 -2.07
C ASN A 196 60.98 31.96 -3.58
N ALA A 197 62.09 32.46 -4.12
CA ALA A 197 62.46 32.29 -5.52
C ALA A 197 63.81 31.54 -5.69
N ASN A 198 64.15 30.64 -4.76
CA ASN A 198 65.38 29.83 -4.80
C ASN A 198 65.30 28.54 -5.60
N SER A 199 64.11 28.02 -5.89
CA SER A 199 63.94 26.77 -6.63
C SER A 199 63.42 27.02 -8.05
N ALA A 200 63.36 25.97 -8.88
CA ALA A 200 62.67 26.05 -10.18
C ALA A 200 61.18 26.46 -10.01
N ILE A 201 60.62 26.24 -8.83
CA ILE A 201 59.29 26.65 -8.42
C ILE A 201 59.42 27.90 -7.52
N ARG A 202 58.76 28.98 -7.93
CA ARG A 202 58.62 30.20 -7.11
C ARG A 202 57.40 30.03 -6.22
N GLU A 203 57.54 30.31 -4.94
CA GLU A 203 56.48 30.08 -3.95
C GLU A 203 56.18 31.36 -3.18
N PHE A 204 54.89 31.62 -3.03
CA PHE A 204 54.34 32.56 -2.08
C PHE A 204 53.75 31.75 -0.94
N SER A 205 54.26 31.93 0.28
CA SER A 205 53.87 31.16 1.44
C SER A 205 53.37 32.07 2.56
N ILE A 206 52.21 31.73 3.11
CA ILE A 206 51.65 32.30 4.34
C ILE A 206 51.78 31.23 5.41
N ASN A 207 52.22 31.62 6.61
CA ASN A 207 52.52 30.71 7.71
C ASN A 207 53.55 29.59 7.35
N PRO A 208 54.71 29.91 6.75
CA PRO A 208 55.73 28.92 6.42
C PRO A 208 56.31 28.17 7.64
N THR A 209 56.10 28.65 8.87
CA THR A 209 56.54 28.01 10.11
C THR A 209 55.56 26.98 10.67
N SER A 210 54.41 26.80 10.03
CA SER A 210 53.35 25.86 10.46
C SER A 210 52.80 26.14 11.86
N ASP A 211 52.69 27.41 12.25
CA ASP A 211 52.02 27.81 13.49
C ASP A 211 50.49 27.73 13.36
N VAL A 212 49.76 27.80 14.48
CA VAL A 212 48.29 27.86 14.43
C VAL A 212 47.87 29.25 13.97
N MET A 213 47.63 29.40 12.66
CA MET A 213 47.27 30.68 12.05
C MET A 213 45.96 30.58 11.27
N HIS A 214 45.03 31.50 11.56
CA HIS A 214 43.89 31.73 10.68
C HIS A 214 44.31 32.59 9.50
N PHE A 215 43.89 32.22 8.29
CA PHE A 215 44.02 33.06 7.11
C PHE A 215 42.65 33.49 6.62
N ARG A 216 42.46 34.78 6.39
CA ARG A 216 41.18 35.36 6.03
C ARG A 216 41.35 36.34 4.87
N ILE A 217 40.47 36.22 3.88
CA ILE A 217 40.26 37.24 2.85
C ILE A 217 38.87 37.83 3.09
N GLU A 218 38.86 39.10 3.48
CA GLU A 218 37.64 39.88 3.71
C GLU A 218 37.22 40.60 2.42
N THR A 219 35.91 40.74 2.22
CA THR A 219 35.33 41.70 1.26
C THR A 219 34.37 42.64 2.00
N ASP A 220 33.95 43.74 1.37
CA ASP A 220 33.19 44.85 2.01
C ASP A 220 32.03 44.42 2.93
N ASN A 221 31.36 43.30 2.63
CA ASN A 221 30.20 42.81 3.38
C ASN A 221 30.32 41.34 3.85
N GLU A 222 31.47 40.70 3.66
CA GLU A 222 31.66 39.30 4.06
C GLU A 222 33.08 39.11 4.63
N PRO A 223 33.22 39.16 5.96
CA PRO A 223 34.53 39.01 6.61
C PRO A 223 35.13 37.62 6.37
N ASN A 224 34.36 36.58 6.06
CA ASN A 224 34.86 35.23 5.88
C ASN A 224 34.68 34.74 4.44
N THR A 225 34.89 35.61 3.45
CA THR A 225 34.72 35.27 2.03
C THR A 225 35.55 34.04 1.68
N PHE A 226 36.80 34.02 2.14
CA PHE A 226 37.64 32.83 2.21
C PHE A 226 38.31 32.79 3.58
N PHE A 227 38.12 31.69 4.31
CA PHE A 227 38.68 31.51 5.63
C PHE A 227 39.34 30.13 5.74
N VAL A 228 40.59 30.11 6.20
CA VAL A 228 41.32 28.89 6.59
C VAL A 228 41.39 28.88 8.11
N ASN A 229 40.84 27.82 8.70
CA ASN A 229 40.93 27.62 10.14
C ASN A 229 42.19 26.83 10.50
N GLY A 230 43.24 27.52 10.96
CA GLY A 230 44.50 26.86 11.37
C GLY A 230 44.42 25.97 12.62
N ILE A 231 43.27 25.88 13.31
CA ILE A 231 43.07 24.93 14.42
C ILE A 231 42.55 23.58 13.91
N THR A 232 41.67 23.62 12.90
CA THR A 232 40.93 22.45 12.40
C THR A 232 41.32 22.04 10.98
N ASP A 233 42.31 22.73 10.38
CA ASP A 233 42.89 22.47 9.07
C ASP A 233 41.86 22.36 7.92
N ASN A 234 40.82 23.19 7.97
CA ASN A 234 39.74 23.21 6.99
C ASN A 234 39.39 24.62 6.50
N ILE A 235 38.65 24.66 5.40
CA ILE A 235 38.30 25.89 4.68
C ILE A 235 36.81 26.18 4.85
N GLY A 236 36.47 27.42 5.19
CA GLY A 236 35.12 27.94 5.17
C GLY A 236 34.96 29.03 4.10
N LEU A 237 33.89 28.97 3.32
CA LEU A 237 33.44 30.08 2.48
C LEU A 237 32.14 30.65 3.08
N GLY A 238 32.22 31.86 3.64
CA GLY A 238 31.14 32.54 4.37
C GLY A 238 31.07 32.20 5.87
N THR A 239 32.00 31.39 6.40
CA THR A 239 32.04 31.01 7.83
C THR A 239 33.47 31.04 8.37
N ASN A 240 33.64 31.51 9.61
CA ASN A 240 34.89 31.40 10.37
C ASN A 240 34.95 30.13 11.25
N SER A 241 33.89 29.34 11.27
CA SER A 241 33.77 28.14 12.09
C SER A 241 33.33 26.95 11.23
N PRO A 242 34.10 26.59 10.17
CA PRO A 242 33.78 25.42 9.37
C PRO A 242 33.76 24.16 10.24
N ASN A 243 32.79 23.29 10.00
CA ASN A 243 32.57 22.05 10.72
C ASN A 243 33.83 21.17 10.67
N THR A 244 34.24 20.62 11.81
CA THR A 244 35.44 19.79 11.93
C THR A 244 35.41 18.52 11.06
N SER A 245 34.24 18.08 10.60
CA SER A 245 34.11 16.93 9.69
C SER A 245 34.22 17.30 8.21
N SER A 246 34.33 18.58 7.85
CA SER A 246 34.46 19.03 6.45
C SER A 246 35.86 19.60 6.19
N SER A 247 36.42 19.28 5.03
CA SER A 247 37.63 19.96 4.54
C SER A 247 37.29 21.31 3.87
N LEU A 248 36.06 21.44 3.35
CA LEU A 248 35.51 22.65 2.75
C LEU A 248 34.03 22.77 3.13
N GLU A 249 33.62 23.89 3.71
CA GLU A 249 32.22 24.22 3.99
C GLU A 249 31.77 25.47 3.23
N LEU A 250 30.53 25.41 2.72
CA LEU A 250 29.84 26.49 2.03
C LEU A 250 28.56 26.80 2.81
N VAL A 251 28.45 27.97 3.44
CA VAL A 251 27.32 28.28 4.35
C VAL A 251 26.30 29.26 3.80
N SER A 252 26.44 29.70 2.55
CA SER A 252 25.49 30.65 1.95
C SER A 252 24.07 30.06 1.92
N ASP A 253 23.08 30.84 2.31
CA ASP A 253 21.66 30.46 2.31
C ASP A 253 21.02 30.49 0.91
N ASN A 254 21.63 31.22 -0.03
CA ASN A 254 21.11 31.48 -1.37
C ASN A 254 22.11 31.21 -2.52
N ARG A 255 23.26 30.57 -2.24
CA ARG A 255 24.27 30.19 -3.24
C ARG A 255 24.74 28.76 -2.98
N GLY A 256 25.23 28.08 -4.02
CA GLY A 256 25.73 26.71 -3.92
C GLY A 256 26.99 26.48 -4.74
N LEU A 257 27.47 25.24 -4.77
CA LEU A 257 28.62 24.84 -5.58
C LEU A 257 28.20 24.54 -7.02
N LEU A 258 28.74 25.28 -7.99
CA LEU A 258 28.60 24.94 -9.39
C LEU A 258 29.76 24.04 -9.83
N ILE A 259 29.49 22.74 -9.98
CA ILE A 259 30.47 21.75 -10.43
C ILE A 259 30.70 21.76 -11.95
N ASN A 260 31.78 21.12 -12.40
CA ASN A 260 32.13 20.99 -13.81
C ASN A 260 31.01 20.31 -14.63
N ARG A 261 30.67 20.94 -15.76
CA ARG A 261 29.70 20.43 -16.74
C ARG A 261 30.43 19.67 -17.84
N VAL A 262 30.03 18.43 -18.10
CA VAL A 262 30.70 17.53 -19.06
C VAL A 262 29.71 16.90 -20.03
N LEU A 263 30.21 16.52 -21.20
CA LEU A 263 29.42 15.81 -22.23
C LEU A 263 29.75 14.31 -22.16
N LEU A 264 29.11 13.58 -21.24
CA LEU A 264 29.28 12.13 -21.20
C LEU A 264 28.70 11.49 -22.47
N THR A 265 29.31 10.41 -22.95
CA THR A 265 28.83 9.66 -24.13
C THR A 265 28.18 8.34 -23.75
N SER A 266 28.61 7.72 -22.64
CA SER A 266 28.08 6.48 -22.08
C SER A 266 28.52 6.36 -20.62
N ARG A 267 27.76 5.65 -19.79
CA ARG A 267 28.08 5.43 -18.37
C ARG A 267 29.37 4.64 -18.20
N ASN A 268 29.57 3.60 -19.00
CA ASN A 268 30.75 2.73 -18.93
C ASN A 268 31.99 3.27 -19.65
N THR A 269 32.01 4.56 -19.99
CA THR A 269 33.13 5.20 -20.68
C THR A 269 33.63 6.39 -19.85
N ALA A 270 34.92 6.39 -19.51
CA ALA A 270 35.55 7.47 -18.73
C ALA A 270 35.49 8.84 -19.46
N ALA A 271 35.63 8.84 -20.79
CA ALA A 271 35.59 10.04 -21.62
C ALA A 271 34.31 10.86 -21.37
N PRO A 272 34.40 12.20 -21.37
CA PRO A 272 35.50 13.04 -21.86
C PRO A 272 36.64 13.23 -20.86
N ILE A 273 36.53 12.69 -19.65
CA ILE A 273 37.57 12.81 -18.63
C ILE A 273 38.53 11.63 -18.78
N THR A 274 39.81 11.90 -19.01
CA THR A 274 40.85 10.89 -18.98
C THR A 274 41.14 10.53 -17.53
N THR A 275 41.02 9.23 -17.18
CA THR A 275 41.30 8.69 -15.83
C THR A 275 40.57 9.41 -14.69
N PRO A 276 39.22 9.44 -14.69
CA PRO A 276 38.45 10.03 -13.59
C PRO A 276 38.73 9.29 -12.27
N ALA A 277 38.94 10.04 -11.19
CA ALA A 277 39.11 9.48 -9.86
C ALA A 277 37.77 8.91 -9.34
N THR A 278 37.82 7.85 -8.55
CA THR A 278 36.62 7.34 -7.86
C THR A 278 36.05 8.42 -6.95
N GLY A 279 34.73 8.65 -7.05
CA GLY A 279 34.02 9.71 -6.36
C GLY A 279 34.00 11.07 -7.09
N LEU A 280 34.67 11.20 -8.25
CA LEU A 280 34.64 12.44 -9.04
C LEU A 280 33.21 12.78 -9.44
N LEU A 281 32.72 13.94 -8.99
CA LEU A 281 31.38 14.45 -9.25
C LEU A 281 31.37 15.39 -10.46
N VAL A 282 30.43 15.17 -11.38
CA VAL A 282 30.24 15.99 -12.58
C VAL A 282 28.75 16.20 -12.85
N TYR A 283 28.43 17.29 -13.56
CA TYR A 283 27.10 17.49 -14.13
C TYR A 283 27.16 17.14 -15.62
N ASN A 284 26.54 16.03 -16.01
CA ASN A 284 26.39 15.70 -17.42
C ASN A 284 25.36 16.63 -18.06
N THR A 285 25.66 17.17 -19.25
CA THR A 285 24.72 17.99 -20.03
C THR A 285 24.23 17.29 -21.30
N ASN A 286 24.68 16.06 -21.56
CA ASN A 286 24.41 15.35 -22.81
C ASN A 286 23.33 14.28 -22.64
N THR A 287 22.59 14.00 -23.72
CA THR A 287 21.77 12.79 -23.85
C THR A 287 22.42 11.91 -24.91
N ALA A 288 23.06 10.80 -24.50
CA ALA A 288 23.85 9.97 -25.41
C ALA A 288 23.93 8.51 -24.94
N GLY A 289 24.48 7.65 -25.79
CA GLY A 289 24.68 6.22 -25.51
C GLY A 289 23.44 5.38 -25.80
N VAL A 290 23.57 4.06 -25.59
CA VAL A 290 22.50 3.08 -25.77
C VAL A 290 22.20 2.38 -24.46
N ALA A 291 20.95 1.99 -24.24
CA ALA A 291 20.58 1.22 -23.07
C ALA A 291 21.41 -0.07 -22.98
N PRO A 292 21.91 -0.46 -21.79
CA PRO A 292 21.63 0.12 -20.47
C PRO A 292 22.56 1.28 -20.04
N ASN A 293 23.57 1.65 -20.85
CA ASN A 293 24.64 2.58 -20.47
C ASN A 293 24.42 4.01 -20.96
N ASN A 294 23.24 4.34 -21.47
CA ASN A 294 22.93 5.70 -21.88
C ASN A 294 23.02 6.68 -20.70
N VAL A 295 23.35 7.93 -21.02
CA VAL A 295 23.42 9.07 -20.10
C VAL A 295 22.36 10.09 -20.47
N SER A 296 21.91 10.84 -19.48
CA SER A 296 20.98 11.98 -19.62
C SER A 296 21.47 13.13 -18.74
N PRO A 297 21.06 14.38 -18.99
CA PRO A 297 21.50 15.52 -18.19
C PRO A 297 21.21 15.31 -16.69
N GLY A 298 22.20 15.58 -15.83
CA GLY A 298 22.08 15.36 -14.39
C GLY A 298 23.43 15.15 -13.69
N PHE A 299 23.41 14.92 -12.39
CA PHE A 299 24.61 14.65 -11.59
C PHE A 299 25.09 13.20 -11.74
N TYR A 300 26.39 13.02 -11.96
CA TYR A 300 27.03 11.71 -12.03
C TYR A 300 28.28 11.68 -11.16
N HIS A 301 28.57 10.54 -10.55
CA HIS A 301 29.89 10.26 -10.00
C HIS A 301 30.54 9.04 -10.64
N TRP A 302 31.86 9.05 -10.72
CA TRP A 302 32.61 7.87 -11.17
C TRP A 302 32.78 6.87 -10.03
N ASN A 303 32.40 5.60 -10.22
CA ASN A 303 32.58 4.55 -9.20
C ASN A 303 33.91 3.77 -9.33
N GLY A 304 34.74 4.11 -10.29
CA GLY A 304 35.97 3.38 -10.65
C GLY A 304 35.85 2.63 -11.99
N LEU A 305 34.64 2.29 -12.41
CA LEU A 305 34.34 1.52 -13.63
C LEU A 305 33.36 2.22 -14.56
N GLU A 306 32.39 2.94 -14.02
CA GLU A 306 31.36 3.66 -14.75
C GLU A 306 30.85 4.91 -14.02
N TRP A 307 30.21 5.81 -14.78
CA TRP A 307 29.45 6.95 -14.28
C TRP A 307 28.10 6.49 -13.74
N ILE A 308 27.85 6.79 -12.48
CA ILE A 308 26.61 6.50 -11.76
C ILE A 308 25.80 7.79 -11.64
N ALA A 309 24.60 7.81 -12.21
CA ALA A 309 23.65 8.90 -12.06
C ALA A 309 23.18 8.98 -10.59
N MET A 310 23.15 10.17 -10.01
CA MET A 310 22.70 10.42 -8.63
C MET A 310 21.23 10.83 -8.52
N ASP A 311 20.68 11.39 -9.59
CA ASP A 311 19.25 11.68 -9.71
C ASP A 311 18.61 10.61 -10.58
N GLY A 312 17.32 10.34 -10.36
CA GLY A 312 16.51 9.25 -10.89
C GLY A 312 16.28 9.27 -12.40
N THR A 313 17.31 9.53 -13.18
CA THR A 313 17.38 9.47 -14.64
C THR A 313 18.76 8.98 -15.10
N GLY A 314 19.30 7.98 -14.38
CA GLY A 314 19.66 6.70 -15.01
C GLY A 314 18.44 5.79 -15.25
N GLY A 315 17.25 6.21 -14.78
CA GLY A 315 15.92 5.77 -15.22
C GLY A 315 15.43 4.43 -14.69
N ARG A 316 15.92 3.96 -13.53
CA ARG A 316 15.57 2.61 -13.02
C ARG A 316 15.01 2.56 -11.60
N ASP A 317 15.01 3.68 -10.88
CA ASP A 317 14.30 3.75 -9.60
C ASP A 317 12.79 3.88 -9.85
N TRP A 318 11.98 3.29 -8.97
CA TRP A 318 10.54 3.43 -9.05
C TRP A 318 10.10 4.71 -8.35
N SER A 319 9.66 5.71 -9.13
CA SER A 319 9.19 6.99 -8.59
C SER A 319 7.93 6.82 -7.72
N LEU A 320 7.82 7.63 -6.65
CA LEU A 320 6.60 7.72 -5.83
C LEU A 320 5.38 8.21 -6.63
N LEU A 321 5.61 8.99 -7.69
CA LEU A 321 4.57 9.47 -8.60
C LEU A 321 4.36 8.53 -9.81
N GLY A 322 5.12 7.43 -9.88
CA GLY A 322 5.10 6.46 -10.98
C GLY A 322 6.04 6.81 -12.14
N ASN A 323 6.29 5.82 -12.99
CA ASN A 323 7.15 5.91 -14.17
C ASN A 323 6.29 5.78 -15.44
N SER A 324 6.46 6.67 -16.44
CA SER A 324 5.81 6.55 -17.75
C SER A 324 6.71 5.77 -18.74
N GLY A 325 6.13 5.09 -19.74
CA GLY A 325 6.89 4.40 -20.79
C GLY A 325 7.58 3.09 -20.39
N THR A 326 7.16 2.43 -19.31
CA THR A 326 7.74 1.17 -18.84
C THR A 326 7.57 0.01 -19.84
N ASN A 327 8.62 -0.79 -20.02
CA ASN A 327 8.61 -2.09 -20.70
C ASN A 327 8.68 -3.24 -19.66
N SER A 328 7.69 -4.14 -19.66
CA SER A 328 7.55 -5.22 -18.67
C SER A 328 8.65 -6.29 -18.70
N ALA A 329 9.42 -6.41 -19.79
CA ALA A 329 10.53 -7.36 -19.87
C ALA A 329 11.79 -6.89 -19.11
N ILE A 330 11.92 -5.58 -18.86
CA ILE A 330 13.14 -4.98 -18.30
C ILE A 330 12.87 -4.03 -17.11
N ASN A 331 11.65 -3.53 -16.93
CA ASN A 331 11.27 -2.65 -15.82
C ASN A 331 10.27 -3.37 -14.92
N PHE A 332 10.63 -3.60 -13.67
CA PHE A 332 9.74 -4.19 -12.67
C PHE A 332 10.12 -3.73 -11.27
N ILE A 333 9.15 -3.78 -10.36
CA ILE A 333 9.42 -3.70 -8.92
C ILE A 333 9.55 -5.13 -8.42
N GLY A 334 10.73 -5.50 -7.90
CA GLY A 334 10.97 -6.85 -7.41
C GLY A 334 12.45 -7.15 -7.23
N THR A 335 12.74 -8.43 -7.10
CA THR A 335 14.10 -8.99 -6.92
C THR A 335 14.50 -9.74 -8.19
N THR A 336 15.80 -9.73 -8.52
CA THR A 336 16.38 -10.49 -9.65
C THR A 336 16.95 -11.84 -9.21
N ASP A 337 17.07 -12.06 -7.91
CA ASP A 337 17.56 -13.29 -7.29
C ASP A 337 16.41 -14.05 -6.60
N ALA A 338 16.70 -15.22 -6.03
CA ALA A 338 15.72 -16.07 -5.36
C ALA A 338 15.36 -15.57 -3.93
N THR A 339 15.26 -14.25 -3.75
CA THR A 339 14.87 -13.61 -2.49
C THR A 339 13.43 -13.08 -2.55
N ASN A 340 12.78 -12.97 -1.40
CA ASN A 340 11.39 -12.55 -1.30
C ASN A 340 11.24 -11.04 -1.51
N PHE A 341 10.22 -10.61 -2.23
CA PHE A 341 9.82 -9.21 -2.34
C PHE A 341 8.74 -8.89 -1.28
N VAL A 342 9.04 -7.98 -0.35
CA VAL A 342 8.19 -7.71 0.82
C VAL A 342 7.76 -6.24 0.87
N VAL A 343 6.45 -6.00 0.89
CA VAL A 343 5.85 -4.68 1.18
C VAL A 343 5.54 -4.61 2.67
N LYS A 344 6.06 -3.58 3.34
CA LYS A 344 5.91 -3.39 4.79
C LYS A 344 5.21 -2.08 5.14
N THR A 345 4.53 -2.05 6.29
CA THR A 345 4.07 -0.82 6.96
C THR A 345 4.50 -0.88 8.42
N ASN A 346 5.14 0.18 8.93
CA ASN A 346 5.73 0.20 10.27
C ASN A 346 6.63 -1.03 10.55
N ASN A 347 7.52 -1.34 9.60
CA ASN A 347 8.42 -2.51 9.59
C ASN A 347 7.73 -3.90 9.66
N THR A 348 6.40 -3.95 9.56
CA THR A 348 5.63 -5.20 9.55
C THR A 348 5.29 -5.58 8.12
N ALA A 349 5.55 -6.83 7.71
CA ALA A 349 5.18 -7.34 6.40
C ALA A 349 3.65 -7.33 6.20
N ARG A 350 3.20 -6.72 5.11
CA ARG A 350 1.80 -6.65 4.67
C ARG A 350 1.56 -7.43 3.41
N ILE A 351 2.51 -7.41 2.47
CA ILE A 351 2.52 -8.27 1.30
C ILE A 351 3.88 -8.96 1.23
N ASN A 352 3.88 -10.27 1.05
CA ASN A 352 5.09 -11.06 0.89
C ASN A 352 4.96 -11.90 -0.38
N VAL A 353 5.70 -11.53 -1.41
CA VAL A 353 5.86 -12.32 -2.63
C VAL A 353 7.12 -13.16 -2.43
N VAL A 354 6.95 -14.44 -2.11
CA VAL A 354 8.09 -15.32 -1.88
C VAL A 354 8.69 -15.79 -3.20
N SER A 355 9.97 -16.13 -3.21
CA SER A 355 10.67 -16.59 -4.41
C SER A 355 10.10 -17.88 -5.04
N ALA A 356 9.27 -18.63 -4.31
CA ALA A 356 8.50 -19.77 -4.81
C ALA A 356 7.25 -19.38 -5.65
N GLY A 357 6.94 -18.09 -5.79
CA GLY A 357 5.82 -17.57 -6.57
C GLY A 357 4.51 -17.34 -5.80
N ASN A 358 4.51 -17.57 -4.48
CA ASN A 358 3.32 -17.46 -3.65
C ASN A 358 3.21 -16.07 -3.01
N VAL A 359 1.99 -15.54 -2.95
CA VAL A 359 1.70 -14.21 -2.38
C VAL A 359 0.92 -14.34 -1.08
N GLY A 360 1.48 -13.86 0.02
CA GLY A 360 0.79 -13.70 1.30
C GLY A 360 0.40 -12.24 1.54
N ILE A 361 -0.87 -11.97 1.85
CA ILE A 361 -1.38 -10.66 2.28
C ILE A 361 -1.81 -10.75 3.74
N ASN A 362 -1.16 -9.96 4.60
CA ASN A 362 -1.28 -10.02 6.06
C ASN A 362 -1.08 -11.42 6.67
N HIS A 363 -0.44 -12.33 5.94
CA HIS A 363 -0.20 -13.72 6.31
C HIS A 363 1.15 -14.20 5.76
N GLY A 364 1.75 -15.22 6.37
CA GLY A 364 2.92 -15.90 5.80
C GLY A 364 2.55 -16.73 4.56
N SER A 365 3.44 -16.83 3.57
CA SER A 365 3.17 -17.69 2.39
C SER A 365 3.24 -19.17 2.77
N PHE A 366 2.26 -19.97 2.35
CA PHE A 366 2.31 -21.43 2.36
C PHE A 366 2.96 -21.93 1.07
N ASN A 367 3.59 -23.10 1.09
CA ASN A 367 4.29 -23.65 -0.10
C ASN A 367 3.35 -24.15 -1.20
N ASN A 368 2.06 -24.33 -0.90
CA ASN A 368 1.06 -24.94 -1.78
C ASN A 368 -0.13 -24.02 -2.09
N VAL A 369 -0.02 -22.71 -1.83
CA VAL A 369 -1.11 -21.73 -2.05
C VAL A 369 -0.56 -20.51 -2.79
N GLY A 370 -1.12 -20.20 -3.97
CA GLY A 370 -0.68 -19.05 -4.78
C GLY A 370 -1.03 -17.68 -4.18
N LEU A 371 -2.18 -17.56 -3.50
CA LEU A 371 -2.60 -16.36 -2.77
C LEU A 371 -3.25 -16.74 -1.44
N THR A 372 -2.73 -16.21 -0.33
CA THR A 372 -3.37 -16.30 1.00
C THR A 372 -3.70 -14.91 1.51
N VAL A 373 -4.93 -14.71 1.97
CA VAL A 373 -5.39 -13.46 2.58
C VAL A 373 -5.90 -13.77 3.97
N ASP A 374 -5.22 -13.26 5.00
CA ASP A 374 -5.71 -13.29 6.38
C ASP A 374 -6.33 -11.94 6.73
N SER A 375 -7.62 -11.95 7.04
CA SER A 375 -8.35 -10.76 7.48
C SER A 375 -7.97 -10.34 8.91
N GLY A 376 -7.35 -11.21 9.70
CA GLY A 376 -7.15 -11.00 11.14
C GLY A 376 -8.50 -10.78 11.83
N SER A 377 -8.65 -9.64 12.51
CA SER A 377 -9.89 -9.23 13.19
C SER A 377 -10.95 -8.61 12.27
N ASN A 378 -10.70 -8.49 10.96
CA ASN A 378 -11.66 -7.90 10.03
C ASN A 378 -12.74 -8.90 9.61
N THR A 379 -13.92 -8.38 9.26
CA THR A 379 -15.12 -9.18 8.94
C THR A 379 -14.98 -10.03 7.69
N PHE A 380 -14.21 -9.58 6.68
CA PHE A 380 -14.07 -10.26 5.39
C PHE A 380 -12.59 -10.37 4.98
N GLY A 381 -12.16 -11.55 4.54
CA GLY A 381 -10.86 -11.75 3.88
C GLY A 381 -10.83 -11.18 2.46
N ILE A 382 -11.88 -11.46 1.68
CA ILE A 382 -12.04 -10.95 0.30
C ILE A 382 -13.45 -10.37 0.19
N TYR A 383 -13.56 -9.11 -0.23
CA TYR A 383 -14.83 -8.41 -0.48
C TYR A 383 -14.88 -7.93 -1.94
N GLY A 384 -15.58 -8.68 -2.80
CA GLY A 384 -15.76 -8.33 -4.20
C GLY A 384 -17.04 -7.52 -4.44
N LEU A 385 -16.93 -6.45 -5.23
CA LEU A 385 -18.06 -5.64 -5.70
C LEU A 385 -18.02 -5.56 -7.23
N SER A 386 -19.15 -5.85 -7.89
CA SER A 386 -19.34 -5.68 -9.34
C SER A 386 -20.76 -5.20 -9.63
N GLY A 387 -20.90 -4.36 -10.66
CA GLY A 387 -22.20 -3.80 -11.06
C GLY A 387 -23.03 -4.74 -11.94
N ASN A 388 -22.40 -5.45 -12.89
CA ASN A 388 -23.09 -6.22 -13.93
C ASN A 388 -22.53 -7.64 -14.15
N THR A 389 -21.55 -8.09 -13.35
CA THR A 389 -20.85 -9.37 -13.53
C THR A 389 -20.59 -10.06 -12.19
N ALA A 390 -19.99 -11.26 -12.22
CA ALA A 390 -19.58 -11.95 -11.01
C ALA A 390 -18.50 -11.15 -10.26
N SER A 391 -18.77 -10.84 -8.98
CA SER A 391 -17.80 -10.17 -8.11
C SER A 391 -16.62 -11.08 -7.73
N ILE A 392 -16.87 -12.39 -7.65
CA ILE A 392 -15.87 -13.44 -7.44
C ILE A 392 -16.27 -14.63 -8.35
N PHE A 393 -15.35 -15.12 -9.17
CA PHE A 393 -15.56 -16.25 -10.08
C PHE A 393 -14.44 -17.27 -9.90
N GLY A 394 -14.77 -18.47 -9.43
CA GLY A 394 -13.83 -19.59 -9.34
C GLY A 394 -14.07 -20.59 -10.46
N SER A 395 -13.02 -20.94 -11.20
CA SER A 395 -13.05 -21.96 -12.25
C SER A 395 -11.87 -22.92 -12.09
N ASN A 396 -12.09 -24.20 -12.39
CA ASN A 396 -11.05 -25.22 -12.40
C ASN A 396 -11.10 -25.97 -13.73
N SER A 397 -10.01 -25.98 -14.50
CA SER A 397 -9.95 -26.64 -15.82
C SER A 397 -9.65 -28.14 -15.75
N PHE A 398 -9.55 -28.69 -14.54
CA PHE A 398 -9.16 -30.09 -14.30
C PHE A 398 -10.11 -30.71 -13.25
N ASN A 399 -9.61 -31.62 -12.41
CA ASN A 399 -10.43 -32.43 -11.50
C ASN A 399 -10.69 -31.77 -10.13
N GLY A 400 -10.34 -30.48 -9.96
CA GLY A 400 -10.45 -29.77 -8.68
C GLY A 400 -11.75 -28.98 -8.52
N ASN A 401 -11.99 -28.47 -7.32
CA ASN A 401 -13.11 -27.56 -7.06
C ASN A 401 -12.80 -26.16 -7.61
N GLY A 402 -13.76 -25.51 -8.27
CA GLY A 402 -13.64 -24.09 -8.65
C GLY A 402 -13.68 -23.15 -7.44
N VAL A 403 -14.60 -23.38 -6.50
CA VAL A 403 -14.69 -22.71 -5.20
C VAL A 403 -15.00 -23.76 -4.12
N ARG A 404 -14.24 -23.76 -3.03
CA ARG A 404 -14.46 -24.60 -1.84
C ARG A 404 -14.63 -23.69 -0.64
N GLY A 405 -15.80 -23.69 -0.02
CA GLY A 405 -16.07 -22.97 1.22
C GLY A 405 -16.10 -23.94 2.39
N GLU A 406 -15.33 -23.66 3.44
CA GLU A 406 -15.26 -24.47 4.66
C GLU A 406 -15.46 -23.59 5.89
N SER A 407 -16.22 -24.07 6.85
CA SER A 407 -16.38 -23.41 8.14
C SER A 407 -16.62 -24.47 9.22
N VAL A 408 -15.99 -24.29 10.39
CA VAL A 408 -16.14 -25.21 11.53
C VAL A 408 -17.49 -25.02 12.22
N SER A 409 -17.93 -23.76 12.35
CA SER A 409 -19.13 -23.41 13.13
C SER A 409 -20.13 -22.55 12.37
N GLY A 410 -19.81 -22.11 11.15
CA GLY A 410 -20.66 -21.25 10.32
C GLY A 410 -20.97 -21.89 8.97
N TYR A 411 -21.46 -21.08 8.03
CA TYR A 411 -21.69 -21.50 6.66
C TYR A 411 -20.35 -21.58 5.89
N GLY A 412 -20.09 -22.69 5.20
CA GLY A 412 -18.97 -22.76 4.27
C GLY A 412 -19.17 -21.83 3.06
N VAL A 413 -20.38 -21.84 2.49
CA VAL A 413 -20.82 -20.92 1.41
C VAL A 413 -22.23 -20.43 1.75
N LEU A 414 -22.44 -19.10 1.73
CA LEU A 414 -23.74 -18.47 1.95
C LEU A 414 -24.12 -17.65 0.70
N GLY A 415 -25.17 -18.06 0.01
CA GLY A 415 -25.76 -17.31 -1.10
C GLY A 415 -26.99 -16.52 -0.65
N PHE A 416 -26.99 -15.21 -0.87
CA PHE A 416 -28.12 -14.33 -0.56
C PHE A 416 -28.49 -13.49 -1.78
N SER A 417 -29.78 -13.41 -2.10
CA SER A 417 -30.31 -12.55 -3.16
C SER A 417 -31.70 -12.05 -2.78
N THR A 418 -31.98 -10.77 -2.98
CA THR A 418 -33.27 -10.14 -2.63
C THR A 418 -34.33 -10.34 -3.71
N ASN A 419 -33.92 -10.35 -4.99
CA ASN A 419 -34.82 -10.35 -6.15
C ASN A 419 -34.57 -11.54 -7.08
N SER A 420 -33.71 -12.49 -6.70
CA SER A 420 -33.33 -13.62 -7.55
C SER A 420 -32.90 -14.84 -6.72
N ILE A 421 -32.28 -15.81 -7.37
CA ILE A 421 -31.82 -17.06 -6.77
C ILE A 421 -30.52 -16.81 -5.99
N GLY A 422 -30.49 -17.16 -4.70
CA GLY A 422 -29.29 -17.05 -3.86
C GLY A 422 -28.20 -18.07 -4.21
N THR A 423 -28.58 -19.29 -4.65
CA THR A 423 -27.65 -20.35 -5.07
C THR A 423 -28.27 -21.19 -6.18
N THR A 424 -27.53 -21.40 -7.27
CA THR A 424 -27.92 -22.28 -8.38
C THR A 424 -26.82 -23.32 -8.63
N GLY A 425 -27.20 -24.50 -9.09
CA GLY A 425 -26.27 -25.57 -9.45
C GLY A 425 -26.71 -26.25 -10.74
N PHE A 426 -25.79 -26.36 -11.69
CA PHE A 426 -26.01 -26.97 -13.00
C PHE A 426 -24.89 -27.95 -13.31
N SER A 427 -25.23 -29.13 -13.84
CA SER A 427 -24.26 -30.12 -14.29
C SER A 427 -24.83 -30.84 -15.50
N THR A 428 -24.00 -31.06 -16.52
CA THR A 428 -24.41 -31.70 -17.78
C THR A 428 -24.53 -33.22 -17.66
N ASN A 429 -23.78 -33.84 -16.75
CA ASN A 429 -23.66 -35.29 -16.63
C ASN A 429 -23.70 -35.79 -15.16
N ASN A 430 -24.04 -34.94 -14.20
CA ASN A 430 -24.05 -35.30 -12.77
C ASN A 430 -25.05 -34.41 -11.99
N HIS A 431 -25.01 -34.44 -10.66
CA HIS A 431 -25.86 -33.59 -9.81
C HIS A 431 -25.47 -32.11 -9.92
N GLY A 432 -26.45 -31.23 -10.18
CA GLY A 432 -26.25 -29.77 -10.15
C GLY A 432 -26.06 -29.24 -8.72
N VAL A 433 -26.86 -29.73 -7.77
CA VAL A 433 -26.70 -29.49 -6.32
C VAL A 433 -26.71 -30.85 -5.62
N TYR A 434 -25.62 -31.18 -4.94
CA TYR A 434 -25.49 -32.41 -4.16
C TYR A 434 -25.34 -32.09 -2.67
N GLY A 435 -26.40 -32.38 -1.91
CA GLY A 435 -26.41 -32.24 -0.47
C GLY A 435 -26.16 -33.57 0.22
N GLN A 436 -25.11 -33.66 1.03
CA GLN A 436 -24.82 -34.83 1.85
C GLN A 436 -24.65 -34.42 3.32
N THR A 437 -25.29 -35.16 4.22
CA THR A 437 -25.08 -35.03 5.66
C THR A 437 -24.57 -36.36 6.20
N ALA A 438 -23.41 -36.35 6.86
CA ALA A 438 -22.92 -37.54 7.56
C ALA A 438 -23.66 -37.69 8.90
N PHE A 439 -24.27 -38.85 9.14
CA PHE A 439 -24.97 -39.13 10.41
C PHE A 439 -23.96 -39.44 11.52
N THR A 440 -23.96 -38.65 12.59
CA THR A 440 -23.08 -38.81 13.76
C THR A 440 -23.78 -39.40 14.99
N GLY A 441 -25.00 -39.93 14.87
CA GLY A 441 -25.70 -40.59 15.98
C GLY A 441 -26.61 -39.70 16.84
N GLY A 442 -26.79 -38.42 16.48
CA GLY A 442 -27.63 -37.48 17.24
C GLY A 442 -29.13 -37.57 16.94
N ALA A 443 -29.96 -37.15 17.90
CA ALA A 443 -31.43 -37.13 17.80
C ALA A 443 -32.01 -35.99 16.93
N PHE A 444 -31.21 -35.41 16.04
CA PHE A 444 -31.63 -34.29 15.18
C PHE A 444 -32.03 -34.77 13.79
N LEU A 445 -33.02 -34.11 13.18
CA LEU A 445 -33.36 -34.30 11.77
C LEU A 445 -32.18 -33.81 10.91
N THR A 446 -31.50 -34.74 10.24
CA THR A 446 -30.42 -34.43 9.28
C THR A 446 -30.94 -34.55 7.86
N ALA A 447 -30.70 -33.54 7.02
CA ALA A 447 -31.06 -33.58 5.61
C ALA A 447 -29.96 -32.97 4.75
N GLY A 448 -29.65 -33.60 3.62
CA GLY A 448 -28.68 -33.10 2.65
C GLY A 448 -29.12 -31.78 1.99
N THR A 449 -30.43 -31.60 1.80
CA THR A 449 -31.04 -30.37 1.28
C THR A 449 -32.27 -30.02 2.10
N VAL A 450 -32.33 -28.77 2.59
CA VAL A 450 -33.50 -28.21 3.29
C VAL A 450 -33.94 -26.96 2.55
N GLY A 451 -35.16 -26.98 1.98
CA GLY A 451 -35.80 -25.76 1.50
C GLY A 451 -36.60 -25.12 2.63
N TRP A 452 -36.15 -23.98 3.15
CA TRP A 452 -36.89 -23.22 4.17
C TRP A 452 -37.55 -21.99 3.55
N GLY A 453 -38.88 -21.89 3.65
CA GLY A 453 -39.59 -20.68 3.32
C GLY A 453 -39.80 -19.82 4.57
N THR A 454 -39.45 -18.53 4.53
CA THR A 454 -39.81 -17.56 5.58
C THR A 454 -40.78 -16.55 4.98
N GLY A 455 -42.05 -16.61 5.36
CA GLY A 455 -43.08 -15.67 4.92
C GLY A 455 -44.28 -15.69 5.87
N ASN A 456 -44.95 -14.55 6.03
CA ASN A 456 -46.04 -14.32 7.00
C ASN A 456 -47.35 -15.09 6.69
N ASN A 457 -47.29 -16.17 5.90
CA ASN A 457 -48.43 -16.95 5.39
C ASN A 457 -48.01 -18.39 5.04
N GLY A 458 -47.55 -19.19 6.02
CA GLY A 458 -47.39 -20.65 5.85
C GLY A 458 -46.48 -21.05 4.69
N ALA A 459 -45.19 -20.70 4.79
CA ALA A 459 -44.24 -20.94 3.72
C ALA A 459 -43.93 -22.44 3.54
N ASN A 460 -44.05 -22.93 2.30
CA ASN A 460 -43.85 -24.33 1.95
C ASN A 460 -42.36 -24.64 1.78
N GLY A 461 -41.84 -25.56 2.58
CA GLY A 461 -40.50 -26.15 2.41
C GLY A 461 -40.56 -27.56 1.84
N VAL A 462 -39.68 -27.89 0.89
CA VAL A 462 -39.46 -29.29 0.46
C VAL A 462 -38.40 -29.89 1.37
N LEU A 463 -38.80 -30.88 2.16
CA LEU A 463 -37.91 -31.69 2.99
C LEU A 463 -37.94 -33.13 2.47
N ALA A 464 -36.89 -33.53 1.74
CA ALA A 464 -36.67 -34.93 1.42
C ALA A 464 -36.03 -35.61 2.64
N ILE A 465 -36.82 -36.39 3.39
CA ILE A 465 -36.33 -37.14 4.55
C ILE A 465 -35.99 -38.56 4.08
N THR A 466 -34.82 -39.04 4.45
CA THR A 466 -34.54 -40.48 4.50
C THR A 466 -34.64 -40.88 5.96
N ASP A 467 -35.64 -41.70 6.30
CA ASP A 467 -35.71 -42.33 7.62
C ASP A 467 -35.17 -43.75 7.49
N LYS A 468 -34.13 -44.06 8.28
CA LYS A 468 -33.70 -45.44 8.52
C LYS A 468 -33.98 -45.77 9.99
N LEU A 469 -35.24 -46.01 10.31
CA LEU A 469 -35.58 -46.88 11.41
C LEU A 469 -34.95 -48.26 11.16
N VAL A 470 -34.50 -48.95 12.21
CA VAL A 470 -33.72 -50.21 12.18
C VAL A 470 -34.52 -51.42 11.65
N SER A 471 -35.57 -51.20 10.86
CA SER A 471 -36.27 -52.23 10.10
C SER A 471 -35.93 -52.10 8.62
N THR A 472 -35.99 -53.20 7.87
CA THR A 472 -35.53 -53.35 6.47
C THR A 472 -36.27 -52.51 5.41
N LYS A 473 -36.97 -51.43 5.80
CA LYS A 473 -37.81 -50.61 4.93
C LYS A 473 -37.27 -49.19 4.85
N SER A 474 -36.59 -48.87 3.75
CA SER A 474 -36.21 -47.49 3.42
C SER A 474 -37.37 -46.82 2.69
N ASN A 475 -37.91 -45.72 3.22
CA ASN A 475 -38.91 -44.90 2.52
C ASN A 475 -38.27 -43.57 2.14
N ILE A 476 -38.36 -43.19 0.85
CA ILE A 476 -38.12 -41.81 0.42
C ILE A 476 -39.47 -41.08 0.53
N GLY A 477 -39.58 -40.18 1.51
CA GLY A 477 -40.75 -39.31 1.64
C GLY A 477 -40.42 -37.90 1.16
N ILE A 478 -41.14 -37.41 0.15
CA ILE A 478 -41.23 -35.96 -0.08
C ILE A 478 -42.20 -35.43 0.98
N ARG A 479 -41.67 -34.75 1.99
CA ARG A 479 -42.48 -34.07 3.01
C ARG A 479 -42.50 -32.58 2.70
N ALA A 480 -43.65 -32.07 2.27
CA ALA A 480 -43.92 -30.64 2.36
C ALA A 480 -44.27 -30.34 3.82
N VAL A 481 -43.44 -29.58 4.53
CA VAL A 481 -43.72 -29.15 5.90
C VAL A 481 -44.18 -27.69 5.85
N SER A 482 -45.38 -27.43 6.36
CA SER A 482 -45.86 -26.09 6.69
C SER A 482 -45.92 -26.02 8.22
N GLY A 483 -45.21 -25.06 8.83
CA GLY A 483 -45.09 -24.91 10.29
C GLY A 483 -43.81 -25.52 10.91
N SER A 484 -43.43 -25.00 12.07
CA SER A 484 -42.17 -25.18 12.83
C SER A 484 -41.47 -26.56 12.79
N THR A 485 -40.13 -26.55 12.84
CA THR A 485 -39.22 -27.73 12.80
C THR A 485 -39.37 -28.75 13.92
N THR A 486 -40.13 -28.45 14.96
CA THR A 486 -40.28 -29.36 16.12
C THR A 486 -41.72 -29.64 16.51
N SER A 487 -42.72 -29.30 15.69
CA SER A 487 -44.12 -29.41 16.14
C SER A 487 -45.04 -29.99 15.09
N ILE A 488 -45.49 -31.21 15.37
CA ILE A 488 -46.85 -31.65 15.09
C ILE A 488 -47.74 -30.58 15.73
N SER A 489 -48.20 -29.60 14.95
CA SER A 489 -49.08 -28.57 15.48
C SER A 489 -50.35 -29.24 15.98
N SER A 490 -50.63 -29.15 17.28
CA SER A 490 -51.91 -29.60 17.85
C SER A 490 -53.09 -28.72 17.40
N ASN A 491 -52.81 -27.58 16.77
CA ASN A 491 -53.78 -26.52 16.51
C ASN A 491 -53.85 -26.10 15.03
N GLU A 492 -53.00 -26.63 14.14
CA GLU A 492 -53.01 -26.31 12.70
C GLU A 492 -53.01 -27.60 11.87
N ILE A 493 -53.92 -27.66 10.89
CA ILE A 493 -54.09 -28.79 9.99
C ILE A 493 -52.92 -28.81 8.99
N LEU A 494 -52.09 -29.85 9.05
CA LEU A 494 -51.07 -30.15 8.05
C LEU A 494 -51.74 -30.71 6.78
N ASN A 495 -51.98 -29.86 5.79
CA ASN A 495 -52.39 -30.30 4.46
C ASN A 495 -51.15 -30.71 3.64
N VAL A 496 -50.92 -32.01 3.49
CA VAL A 496 -49.92 -32.52 2.54
C VAL A 496 -50.64 -32.70 1.19
N ALA A 497 -50.36 -31.82 0.23
CA ALA A 497 -50.93 -31.89 -1.10
C ALA A 497 -49.82 -32.04 -2.16
N VAL A 498 -49.99 -33.02 -3.06
CA VAL A 498 -49.33 -33.03 -4.37
C VAL A 498 -50.35 -32.49 -5.37
N ASN A 499 -50.17 -31.24 -5.83
CA ASN A 499 -50.98 -30.68 -6.91
C ASN A 499 -50.21 -30.84 -8.22
N ALA A 500 -50.74 -31.65 -9.12
CA ALA A 500 -50.17 -31.85 -10.45
C ALA A 500 -51.18 -31.40 -11.52
N ASN A 501 -50.83 -30.34 -12.24
CA ASN A 501 -51.58 -29.86 -13.41
C ASN A 501 -50.90 -30.39 -14.68
N ALA A 502 -51.04 -31.69 -14.92
CA ALA A 502 -50.54 -32.36 -16.12
C ALA A 502 -51.72 -32.79 -16.99
N THR A 503 -51.60 -32.68 -18.32
CA THR A 503 -52.65 -33.12 -19.26
C THR A 503 -52.74 -34.64 -19.37
N ASP A 504 -51.67 -35.35 -19.00
CA ASP A 504 -51.54 -36.81 -19.24
C ASP A 504 -51.43 -37.60 -17.92
N LEU A 505 -50.38 -37.37 -17.09
CA LEU A 505 -50.16 -38.08 -15.82
C LEU A 505 -49.65 -37.14 -14.72
N GLY A 506 -50.48 -36.89 -13.70
CA GLY A 506 -50.14 -35.98 -12.60
C GLY A 506 -49.32 -36.61 -11.47
N LEU A 507 -49.53 -37.89 -11.16
CA LEU A 507 -48.84 -38.60 -10.09
C LEU A 507 -48.67 -40.08 -10.45
N TYR A 508 -47.43 -40.54 -10.55
CA TYR A 508 -47.09 -41.95 -10.73
C TYR A 508 -46.52 -42.50 -9.42
N VAL A 509 -47.17 -43.51 -8.85
CA VAL A 509 -46.68 -44.17 -7.62
C VAL A 509 -46.54 -45.66 -7.89
N ILE A 510 -45.33 -46.17 -7.71
CA ILE A 510 -45.01 -47.58 -7.77
C ILE A 510 -44.36 -47.99 -6.45
N THR A 511 -44.74 -49.16 -5.94
CA THR A 511 -44.06 -49.80 -4.82
C THR A 511 -43.40 -51.07 -5.33
N GLU A 512 -42.07 -51.10 -5.27
CA GLU A 512 -41.29 -52.27 -5.64
C GLU A 512 -41.13 -53.20 -4.45
N ARG A 513 -41.30 -54.49 -4.69
CA ARG A 513 -41.04 -55.51 -3.67
C ARG A 513 -39.54 -55.84 -3.64
N PRO A 514 -38.91 -55.97 -2.46
CA PRO A 514 -37.52 -56.42 -2.39
C PRO A 514 -37.36 -57.78 -3.09
N ILE A 515 -36.28 -57.93 -3.87
CA ILE A 515 -35.97 -59.14 -4.65
C ILE A 515 -35.93 -60.41 -3.78
N ASN A 516 -35.63 -60.24 -2.49
CA ASN A 516 -35.29 -61.33 -1.57
C ASN A 516 -36.39 -61.65 -0.56
N ASP A 517 -37.54 -60.94 -0.60
CA ASP A 517 -38.58 -61.12 0.42
C ASP A 517 -39.52 -62.28 0.06
N THR A 518 -39.77 -63.15 1.04
CA THR A 518 -40.73 -64.25 0.95
C THR A 518 -42.13 -63.74 0.55
N PRO A 519 -43.02 -64.54 -0.08
CA PRO A 519 -44.34 -64.11 -0.57
C PRO A 519 -45.34 -63.65 0.51
N SER A 520 -44.86 -63.31 1.71
CA SER A 520 -45.61 -62.98 2.91
C SER A 520 -45.70 -61.47 3.22
N ALA A 521 -45.05 -60.60 2.45
CA ALA A 521 -45.10 -59.15 2.69
C ALA A 521 -46.28 -58.48 1.97
N SER A 522 -47.07 -57.71 2.71
CA SER A 522 -48.09 -56.81 2.14
C SER A 522 -47.44 -55.69 1.32
N THR A 523 -48.05 -55.36 0.18
CA THR A 523 -47.63 -54.24 -0.67
C THR A 523 -48.83 -53.40 -1.08
N GLU A 524 -48.66 -52.08 -1.16
CA GLU A 524 -49.66 -51.14 -1.66
C GLU A 524 -48.95 -49.99 -2.34
N ALA A 525 -49.47 -49.49 -3.46
CA ALA A 525 -48.83 -48.36 -4.17
C ALA A 525 -49.06 -47.04 -3.43
N ALA A 526 -50.22 -46.86 -2.79
CA ALA A 526 -50.53 -45.65 -2.03
C ALA A 526 -51.41 -45.97 -0.81
N ARG A 527 -51.21 -45.21 0.26
CA ARG A 527 -52.08 -45.18 1.45
C ARG A 527 -52.42 -43.74 1.80
N PHE A 528 -53.71 -43.45 1.88
CA PHE A 528 -54.23 -42.24 2.49
C PHE A 528 -54.79 -42.62 3.86
N GLN A 529 -54.27 -41.99 4.91
CA GLN A 529 -54.66 -42.28 6.29
C GLN A 529 -54.77 -40.96 7.04
N SER A 530 -55.90 -40.72 7.69
CA SER A 530 -55.99 -39.65 8.69
C SER A 530 -55.31 -40.08 9.98
N ASN A 531 -54.95 -39.12 10.83
CA ASN A 531 -54.42 -39.43 12.15
C ASN A 531 -55.37 -38.87 13.21
N TYR A 532 -56.23 -39.71 13.76
CA TYR A 532 -57.25 -39.34 14.73
C TYR A 532 -56.64 -38.90 16.07
N THR A 533 -55.53 -39.50 16.50
CA THR A 533 -54.90 -39.24 17.82
C THR A 533 -53.76 -38.23 17.79
N GLY A 534 -53.27 -37.86 16.59
CA GLY A 534 -52.13 -36.96 16.41
C GLY A 534 -50.75 -37.62 16.59
N ASN A 535 -50.68 -38.93 16.89
CA ASN A 535 -49.40 -39.64 17.00
C ASN A 535 -48.90 -40.06 15.60
N ALA A 536 -47.80 -39.49 15.13
CA ALA A 536 -47.29 -39.73 13.77
C ALA A 536 -46.66 -41.12 13.55
N ILE A 537 -46.51 -41.93 14.60
CA ILE A 537 -45.71 -43.16 14.59
C ILE A 537 -46.59 -44.40 14.72
N THR A 538 -47.71 -44.31 15.44
CA THR A 538 -48.62 -45.44 15.70
C THR A 538 -49.98 -45.17 15.06
N ALA A 539 -50.34 -45.97 14.04
CA ALA A 539 -51.68 -45.95 13.46
C ALA A 539 -52.74 -46.26 14.51
N ASP A 540 -53.79 -45.44 14.59
CA ASP A 540 -54.94 -45.69 15.45
C ASP A 540 -56.01 -46.46 14.67
N ALA A 541 -56.76 -47.31 15.36
CA ALA A 541 -57.80 -48.11 14.73
C ALA A 541 -59.02 -47.29 14.29
N ASN A 542 -59.15 -46.06 14.78
CA ASN A 542 -60.16 -45.09 14.34
C ASN A 542 -59.74 -44.29 13.11
N ASP A 543 -58.54 -44.49 12.57
CA ASP A 543 -58.08 -43.78 11.39
C ASP A 543 -58.77 -44.33 10.12
N PRO A 544 -59.59 -43.53 9.41
CA PRO A 544 -59.96 -43.84 8.03
C PRO A 544 -58.73 -44.13 7.18
N GLN A 545 -58.81 -45.21 6.41
CA GLN A 545 -57.73 -45.63 5.52
C GLN A 545 -58.27 -45.94 4.13
N ALA A 546 -57.60 -45.40 3.11
CA ALA A 546 -57.75 -45.81 1.72
C ALA A 546 -56.39 -46.34 1.22
N ARG A 547 -56.32 -47.63 0.95
CA ARG A 547 -55.14 -48.31 0.42
C ARG A 547 -55.39 -48.66 -1.04
N LEU A 548 -54.52 -48.22 -1.95
CA LEU A 548 -54.71 -48.35 -3.40
C LEU A 548 -53.67 -49.28 -4.04
N ALA A 549 -54.11 -50.04 -5.04
CA ALA A 549 -53.32 -51.00 -5.82
C ALA A 549 -52.46 -51.91 -4.92
N GLY A 550 -53.13 -52.74 -4.12
CA GLY A 550 -52.49 -53.51 -3.08
C GLY A 550 -52.65 -55.02 -3.18
N TYR A 551 -51.78 -55.69 -2.43
CA TYR A 551 -51.69 -57.13 -2.22
C TYR A 551 -51.52 -57.40 -0.74
N GLN A 552 -52.44 -58.17 -0.18
CA GLN A 552 -52.38 -58.65 1.19
C GLN A 552 -52.29 -60.18 1.18
N PRO A 553 -51.15 -60.77 1.60
CA PRO A 553 -51.04 -62.21 1.76
C PRO A 553 -51.76 -62.64 3.05
N ASN A 554 -52.27 -63.88 3.04
CA ASN A 554 -52.84 -64.58 4.19
C ASN A 554 -53.96 -63.85 4.95
N VAL A 555 -54.90 -63.21 4.23
CA VAL A 555 -56.09 -62.61 4.86
C VAL A 555 -56.94 -63.70 5.50
N ASN A 556 -57.15 -63.60 6.82
CA ASN A 556 -58.03 -64.47 7.59
C ASN A 556 -59.50 -64.23 7.22
N ILE A 557 -60.27 -65.31 7.05
CA ILE A 557 -61.73 -65.22 6.88
C ILE A 557 -62.48 -66.03 7.95
N PRO A 558 -63.73 -65.61 8.27
CA PRO A 558 -64.57 -66.29 9.25
C PRO A 558 -64.84 -67.78 8.99
N SER A 559 -64.63 -68.29 7.76
CA SER A 559 -64.83 -69.70 7.40
C SER A 559 -63.56 -70.55 7.28
N GLY A 560 -62.48 -70.18 7.97
CA GLY A 560 -61.33 -71.06 8.21
C GLY A 560 -60.39 -71.23 7.02
N GLY A 561 -59.53 -70.24 6.78
CA GLY A 561 -58.41 -70.34 5.84
C GLY A 561 -57.78 -68.98 5.51
N THR A 562 -56.49 -68.97 5.20
CA THR A 562 -55.73 -67.78 4.78
C THR A 562 -55.67 -67.69 3.26
N HIS A 563 -56.01 -66.53 2.69
CA HIS A 563 -56.01 -66.35 1.23
C HIS A 563 -55.24 -65.09 0.81
N ASN A 564 -54.63 -65.15 -0.36
CA ASN A 564 -54.03 -64.00 -1.01
C ASN A 564 -55.11 -63.14 -1.65
N THR A 565 -55.14 -61.85 -1.31
CA THR A 565 -56.13 -60.90 -1.80
C THR A 565 -55.43 -59.77 -2.53
N TYR A 566 -55.76 -59.63 -3.82
CA TYR A 566 -55.43 -58.47 -4.64
C TYR A 566 -56.59 -57.49 -4.60
N TYR A 567 -56.31 -56.18 -4.58
CA TYR A 567 -57.34 -55.16 -4.56
C TYR A 567 -56.90 -53.88 -5.27
N GLY A 568 -57.82 -53.29 -6.06
CA GLY A 568 -57.65 -51.95 -6.60
C GLY A 568 -57.76 -50.88 -5.50
N GLY A 569 -58.69 -51.08 -4.57
CA GLY A 569 -58.83 -50.25 -3.37
C GLY A 569 -59.30 -51.06 -2.16
N TYR A 570 -58.75 -50.76 -0.99
CA TYR A 570 -59.27 -51.18 0.31
C TYR A 570 -59.60 -49.93 1.13
N PHE A 571 -60.85 -49.80 1.49
CA PHE A 571 -61.38 -48.67 2.23
C PHE A 571 -61.85 -49.15 3.60
N TYR A 572 -61.35 -48.52 4.66
CA TYR A 572 -61.64 -48.86 6.04
C TYR A 572 -62.04 -47.60 6.82
N SER A 573 -63.04 -47.72 7.68
CA SER A 573 -63.53 -46.65 8.55
C SER A 573 -64.18 -47.21 9.82
N GLY A 574 -63.91 -46.62 10.98
CA GLY A 574 -64.49 -46.99 12.28
C GLY A 574 -63.65 -48.00 13.07
N GLY A 575 -63.63 -47.86 14.41
CA GLY A 575 -62.64 -48.42 15.35
C GLY A 575 -62.43 -49.94 15.46
N ASN A 576 -61.51 -50.32 16.35
CA ASN A 576 -60.92 -51.66 16.55
C ASN A 576 -61.87 -52.88 16.50
N SER A 577 -63.11 -52.74 16.94
CA SER A 577 -64.06 -53.86 17.07
C SER A 577 -65.37 -53.66 16.29
N SER A 578 -65.53 -52.53 15.59
CA SER A 578 -66.78 -52.16 14.90
C SER A 578 -66.53 -51.44 13.57
N GLY A 579 -65.34 -51.61 12.99
CA GLY A 579 -64.97 -50.98 11.72
C GLY A 579 -65.73 -51.56 10.53
N SER A 580 -66.08 -50.68 9.59
CA SER A 580 -66.60 -51.02 8.27
C SER A 580 -65.44 -51.04 7.27
N PHE A 581 -65.39 -52.08 6.43
CA PHE A 581 -64.41 -52.17 5.36
C PHE A 581 -65.04 -52.67 4.07
N ALA A 582 -64.46 -52.24 2.95
CA ALA A 582 -64.77 -52.75 1.63
C ALA A 582 -63.51 -52.84 0.77
N TYR A 583 -63.36 -53.96 0.07
CA TYR A 583 -62.46 -54.08 -1.06
C TYR A 583 -63.21 -53.74 -2.35
N ALA A 584 -62.65 -52.85 -3.16
CA ALA A 584 -63.12 -52.53 -4.50
C ALA A 584 -62.17 -53.11 -5.54
N GLY A 585 -62.72 -53.85 -6.52
CA GLY A 585 -61.93 -54.54 -7.55
C GLY A 585 -60.98 -55.57 -6.95
N SER A 586 -61.53 -56.57 -6.25
CA SER A 586 -60.74 -57.58 -5.57
C SER A 586 -60.68 -58.90 -6.35
N ARG A 587 -59.53 -59.56 -6.33
CA ARG A 587 -59.40 -60.95 -6.76
C ARG A 587 -58.86 -61.78 -5.61
N ARG A 588 -59.61 -62.81 -5.24
CA ARG A 588 -59.31 -63.68 -4.11
C ARG A 588 -59.61 -65.12 -4.49
N ASN A 589 -58.61 -66.00 -4.32
CA ASN A 589 -58.72 -67.42 -4.64
C ASN A 589 -59.21 -67.72 -6.08
N GLY A 590 -58.78 -66.90 -7.05
CA GLY A 590 -59.24 -67.01 -8.44
C GLY A 590 -60.64 -66.42 -8.71
N THR A 591 -61.40 -66.06 -7.68
CA THR A 591 -62.70 -65.39 -7.80
C THR A 591 -62.52 -63.88 -7.87
N ASN A 592 -63.23 -63.25 -8.81
CA ASN A 592 -63.27 -61.79 -8.94
C ASN A 592 -64.48 -61.24 -8.17
N TYR A 593 -64.26 -60.22 -7.34
CA TYR A 593 -65.27 -59.51 -6.57
C TYR A 593 -65.27 -58.05 -6.98
N LYS A 594 -66.45 -57.52 -7.35
CA LYS A 594 -66.60 -56.11 -7.69
C LYS A 594 -66.43 -55.22 -6.46
N ILE A 595 -67.23 -55.48 -5.41
CA ILE A 595 -67.13 -54.88 -4.08
C ILE A 595 -67.41 -55.99 -3.06
N ILE A 596 -66.60 -56.12 -2.02
CA ILE A 596 -66.82 -57.08 -0.93
C ILE A 596 -66.41 -56.46 0.41
N GLY A 597 -67.26 -56.58 1.44
CA GLY A 597 -67.07 -55.95 2.73
C GLY A 597 -68.00 -56.53 3.80
N ASN A 598 -67.89 -56.02 5.03
CA ASN A 598 -68.76 -56.42 6.14
C ASN A 598 -70.01 -55.53 6.31
N GLY A 599 -70.09 -54.43 5.57
CA GLY A 599 -71.24 -53.51 5.57
C GLY A 599 -72.29 -53.84 4.50
N THR A 600 -73.42 -53.14 4.56
CA THR A 600 -74.50 -53.24 3.58
C THR A 600 -74.16 -52.55 2.27
N VAL A 601 -74.57 -53.13 1.14
CA VAL A 601 -74.62 -52.41 -0.14
C VAL A 601 -75.91 -51.59 -0.18
N SER A 602 -75.80 -50.28 -0.40
CA SER A 602 -76.96 -49.37 -0.42
C SER A 602 -76.78 -48.26 -1.46
N THR A 603 -77.89 -47.75 -1.97
CA THR A 603 -77.97 -46.56 -2.81
C THR A 603 -78.64 -45.42 -2.04
N ILE A 604 -78.45 -44.19 -2.52
CA ILE A 604 -79.19 -43.02 -2.07
C ILE A 604 -80.41 -42.82 -2.98
N ILE A 605 -81.55 -42.48 -2.40
CA ILE A 605 -82.82 -42.15 -3.09
C ILE A 605 -83.34 -40.79 -2.65
N GLU A 606 -84.28 -40.23 -3.42
CA GLU A 606 -84.95 -38.98 -3.05
C GLU A 606 -86.00 -39.20 -1.96
N GLY A 607 -85.98 -38.35 -0.94
CA GLY A 607 -87.06 -38.21 0.04
C GLY A 607 -88.25 -37.42 -0.52
N LEU A 608 -89.21 -37.09 0.35
CA LEU A 608 -90.40 -36.34 -0.06
C LEU A 608 -90.08 -34.86 -0.32
N ASN A 609 -89.15 -34.28 0.43
CA ASN A 609 -88.77 -32.88 0.30
C ASN A 609 -87.60 -32.68 -0.69
N THR A 610 -87.52 -31.51 -1.31
CA THR A 610 -86.40 -31.13 -2.18
C THR A 610 -85.08 -31.17 -1.40
N ASN A 611 -84.04 -31.79 -1.97
CA ASN A 611 -82.72 -32.04 -1.35
C ASN A 611 -82.71 -32.99 -0.14
N GLU A 612 -83.83 -33.64 0.19
CA GLU A 612 -83.85 -34.69 1.19
C GLU A 612 -83.41 -36.02 0.57
N LYS A 613 -82.37 -36.65 1.13
CA LYS A 613 -81.84 -37.93 0.67
C LYS A 613 -82.10 -39.03 1.70
N LYS A 614 -82.49 -40.22 1.25
CA LYS A 614 -82.68 -41.43 2.08
C LYS A 614 -81.79 -42.56 1.58
N THR A 615 -81.47 -43.51 2.45
CA THR A 615 -80.70 -44.70 2.09
C THR A 615 -81.64 -45.86 1.80
N MET A 616 -81.42 -46.55 0.69
CA MET A 616 -82.13 -47.78 0.33
C MET A 616 -81.09 -48.90 0.13
N PHE A 617 -81.30 -50.04 0.77
CA PHE A 617 -80.41 -51.18 0.65
C PHE A 617 -80.64 -51.92 -0.67
N ALA A 618 -79.57 -52.37 -1.32
CA ALA A 618 -79.63 -52.95 -2.65
C ALA A 618 -79.89 -54.47 -2.61
N SER A 619 -80.86 -54.94 -3.38
CA SER A 619 -81.01 -56.36 -3.75
C SER A 619 -80.20 -56.63 -5.03
N GLU A 620 -79.45 -57.73 -5.08
CA GLU A 620 -78.70 -58.11 -6.29
C GLU A 620 -79.64 -58.77 -7.32
N ALA A 621 -79.96 -58.06 -8.41
CA ALA A 621 -80.84 -58.55 -9.47
C ALA A 621 -80.33 -58.17 -10.89
N PRO A 622 -80.72 -58.89 -11.95
CA PRO A 622 -80.33 -58.60 -13.34
C PRO A 622 -80.90 -57.30 -13.93
N GLU A 623 -81.89 -56.70 -13.27
CA GLU A 623 -82.47 -55.39 -13.58
C GLU A 623 -82.40 -54.52 -12.32
N VAL A 624 -82.48 -53.20 -12.50
CA VAL A 624 -82.48 -52.25 -11.37
C VAL A 624 -83.88 -52.23 -10.76
N PHE A 625 -84.08 -53.07 -9.75
CA PHE A 625 -85.33 -53.15 -9.00
C PHE A 625 -85.21 -52.51 -7.63
N PHE A 626 -86.34 -51.97 -7.17
CA PHE A 626 -86.58 -51.69 -5.76
C PHE A 626 -87.68 -52.63 -5.26
N GLU A 627 -87.52 -53.04 -4.01
CA GLU A 627 -88.43 -53.96 -3.33
C GLU A 627 -88.96 -53.30 -2.07
N ASP A 628 -90.24 -53.53 -1.76
CA ASP A 628 -90.87 -53.12 -0.52
C ASP A 628 -91.73 -54.25 0.05
N TYR A 629 -91.92 -54.25 1.36
CA TYR A 629 -92.55 -55.32 2.11
C TYR A 629 -93.52 -54.75 3.13
N GLY A 630 -94.62 -55.46 3.36
CA GLY A 630 -95.53 -55.11 4.44
C GLY A 630 -96.63 -56.13 4.63
N THR A 631 -97.64 -55.75 5.40
CA THR A 631 -98.79 -56.58 5.73
C THR A 631 -100.10 -55.87 5.37
N GLY A 632 -101.16 -56.64 5.16
CA GLY A 632 -102.50 -56.16 4.90
C GLY A 632 -103.55 -57.11 5.48
N GLN A 633 -104.82 -56.70 5.44
CA GLN A 633 -105.93 -57.54 5.87
C GLN A 633 -107.10 -57.39 4.90
N LEU A 634 -107.64 -58.50 4.41
CA LEU A 634 -108.90 -58.50 3.68
C LEU A 634 -110.02 -58.05 4.63
N VAL A 635 -110.89 -57.15 4.17
CA VAL A 635 -112.12 -56.78 4.87
C VAL A 635 -113.28 -57.04 3.92
N ASN A 636 -114.15 -57.98 4.26
CA ASN A 636 -115.19 -58.50 3.35
C ASN A 636 -114.61 -58.92 1.98
N GLY A 637 -113.50 -59.66 2.00
CA GLY A 637 -112.87 -60.21 0.80
C GLY A 637 -112.08 -59.22 -0.06
N THR A 638 -111.88 -57.97 0.37
CA THR A 638 -111.08 -56.98 -0.38
C THR A 638 -110.14 -56.18 0.54
N ALA A 639 -108.93 -55.88 0.07
CA ALA A 639 -108.00 -54.94 0.71
C ALA A 639 -107.33 -54.06 -0.35
N THR A 640 -107.23 -52.75 -0.10
CA THR A 640 -106.39 -51.86 -0.92
C THR A 640 -105.18 -51.47 -0.10
N ILE A 641 -103.99 -51.75 -0.63
CA ILE A 641 -102.70 -51.40 -0.02
C ILE A 641 -102.16 -50.16 -0.70
N THR A 642 -101.90 -49.12 0.08
CA THR A 642 -101.19 -47.91 -0.36
C THR A 642 -99.70 -48.14 -0.22
N ILE A 643 -98.95 -47.88 -1.30
CA ILE A 643 -97.49 -47.98 -1.34
C ILE A 643 -96.88 -46.73 -0.69
N ASP A 644 -95.76 -46.89 0.01
CA ASP A 644 -95.06 -45.77 0.65
C ASP A 644 -94.76 -44.65 -0.38
N PRO A 645 -95.08 -43.37 -0.10
CA PRO A 645 -94.90 -42.29 -1.06
C PRO A 645 -93.44 -42.06 -1.50
N ILE A 646 -92.46 -42.37 -0.64
CA ILE A 646 -91.03 -42.31 -0.98
C ILE A 646 -90.73 -43.45 -1.96
N PHE A 647 -91.19 -44.67 -1.67
CA PHE A 647 -91.00 -45.79 -2.59
C PHE A 647 -91.66 -45.53 -3.94
N SER A 648 -92.94 -45.09 -3.94
CA SER A 648 -93.71 -44.72 -5.13
C SER A 648 -92.99 -43.70 -6.01
N LYS A 649 -92.44 -42.63 -5.41
CA LYS A 649 -91.68 -41.58 -6.13
C LYS A 649 -90.45 -42.13 -6.86
N ASN A 650 -89.83 -43.19 -6.33
CA ASN A 650 -88.56 -43.72 -6.83
C ASN A 650 -88.73 -44.95 -7.75
N ILE A 651 -89.96 -45.37 -8.04
CA ILE A 651 -90.26 -46.50 -8.93
C ILE A 651 -90.99 -46.06 -10.19
N HIS A 652 -90.87 -46.86 -11.24
CA HIS A 652 -91.64 -46.71 -12.47
C HIS A 652 -92.57 -47.90 -12.65
N VAL A 653 -93.87 -47.61 -12.78
CA VAL A 653 -94.91 -48.60 -13.06
C VAL A 653 -95.63 -48.19 -14.34
N SER A 654 -95.55 -49.04 -15.36
CA SER A 654 -96.26 -48.90 -16.63
C SER A 654 -96.80 -50.25 -17.10
N ASN A 655 -97.45 -50.30 -18.27
CA ASN A 655 -97.90 -51.56 -18.85
C ASN A 655 -96.70 -52.46 -19.25
N GLU A 656 -95.59 -51.86 -19.67
CA GLU A 656 -94.36 -52.53 -20.07
C GLU A 656 -93.51 -52.94 -18.86
N LYS A 657 -93.59 -52.17 -17.77
CA LYS A 657 -92.91 -52.43 -16.49
C LYS A 657 -93.94 -52.48 -15.36
N PRO A 658 -94.76 -53.55 -15.29
CA PRO A 658 -95.82 -53.63 -14.29
C PRO A 658 -95.25 -53.87 -12.90
N LEU A 659 -95.93 -53.31 -11.88
CA LEU A 659 -95.70 -53.67 -10.49
C LEU A 659 -95.93 -55.17 -10.30
N LYS A 660 -94.94 -55.86 -9.75
CA LYS A 660 -95.06 -57.27 -9.35
C LYS A 660 -95.45 -57.29 -7.89
N VAL A 661 -96.56 -57.96 -7.58
CA VAL A 661 -97.10 -58.06 -6.21
C VAL A 661 -97.25 -59.53 -5.89
N PHE A 662 -96.66 -59.95 -4.79
CA PHE A 662 -96.74 -61.30 -4.25
C PHE A 662 -97.46 -61.23 -2.91
N ILE A 663 -98.50 -62.04 -2.74
CA ILE A 663 -99.32 -62.10 -1.53
C ILE A 663 -99.15 -63.46 -0.88
N GLN A 664 -98.83 -63.47 0.42
CA GLN A 664 -98.84 -64.66 1.26
C GLN A 664 -100.00 -64.55 2.25
N LEU A 665 -101.02 -65.38 2.07
CA LEU A 665 -102.18 -65.45 2.97
C LEU A 665 -101.79 -66.12 4.30
N GLU A 666 -102.35 -65.62 5.40
CA GLU A 666 -102.06 -66.09 6.77
C GLU A 666 -103.32 -66.62 7.49
N GLY A 667 -104.34 -67.02 6.73
CA GLY A 667 -105.58 -67.62 7.22
C GLY A 667 -106.44 -68.21 6.11
N ASP A 668 -107.54 -68.86 6.48
CA ASP A 668 -108.42 -69.56 5.53
C ASP A 668 -109.24 -68.59 4.65
N CYS A 669 -109.03 -68.65 3.34
CA CYS A 669 -109.83 -67.97 2.33
C CYS A 669 -109.77 -68.74 1.00
N ASN A 670 -110.56 -68.32 0.01
CA ASN A 670 -110.67 -69.01 -1.30
C ASN A 670 -109.51 -68.72 -2.26
N GLY A 671 -108.39 -68.18 -1.76
CA GLY A 671 -107.30 -67.61 -2.55
C GLY A 671 -107.57 -66.17 -2.98
N VAL A 672 -106.54 -65.48 -3.49
CA VAL A 672 -106.63 -64.05 -3.87
C VAL A 672 -106.04 -63.78 -5.25
N TYR A 673 -106.50 -62.70 -5.86
CA TYR A 673 -105.86 -62.08 -7.02
C TYR A 673 -105.61 -60.59 -6.75
N VAL A 674 -104.60 -60.03 -7.43
CA VAL A 674 -104.25 -58.61 -7.31
C VAL A 674 -104.72 -57.87 -8.55
N THR A 675 -105.42 -56.76 -8.34
CA THR A 675 -105.92 -55.86 -9.39
C THR A 675 -105.61 -54.40 -9.04
N ASN A 676 -105.93 -53.47 -9.94
CA ASN A 676 -105.69 -52.03 -9.77
C ASN A 676 -104.24 -51.68 -9.38
N LYS A 677 -103.25 -52.36 -9.96
CA LYS A 677 -101.84 -52.13 -9.66
C LYS A 677 -101.38 -50.80 -10.27
N SER A 678 -100.85 -49.92 -9.44
CA SER A 678 -100.26 -48.64 -9.81
C SER A 678 -98.99 -48.38 -8.99
N ALA A 679 -98.25 -47.30 -9.28
CA ALA A 679 -97.12 -46.88 -8.44
C ALA A 679 -97.55 -46.51 -7.01
N ASN A 680 -98.82 -46.15 -6.80
CA ASN A 680 -99.33 -45.64 -5.52
C ASN A 680 -100.07 -46.69 -4.70
N SER A 681 -100.65 -47.72 -5.32
CA SER A 681 -101.47 -48.72 -4.63
C SER A 681 -101.71 -49.97 -5.47
N PHE A 682 -102.18 -51.03 -4.80
CA PHE A 682 -102.76 -52.21 -5.43
C PHE A 682 -103.94 -52.74 -4.58
N THR A 683 -104.87 -53.43 -5.23
CA THR A 683 -106.03 -54.05 -4.55
C THR A 683 -105.89 -55.57 -4.56
N VAL A 684 -105.95 -56.19 -3.39
CA VAL A 684 -106.07 -57.64 -3.21
C VAL A 684 -107.54 -57.99 -3.08
N LYS A 685 -108.02 -58.93 -3.89
CA LYS A 685 -109.40 -59.42 -3.84
C LYS A 685 -109.43 -60.93 -3.69
N GLU A 686 -110.32 -61.42 -2.84
CA GLU A 686 -110.60 -62.83 -2.71
C GLU A 686 -111.27 -63.38 -3.97
N LEU A 687 -110.97 -64.63 -4.31
CA LEU A 687 -111.61 -65.33 -5.41
C LEU A 687 -113.07 -65.68 -5.07
N GLN A 688 -113.86 -65.97 -6.12
CA GLN A 688 -115.25 -66.43 -6.02
C GLN A 688 -116.22 -65.48 -5.28
N ASN A 689 -115.90 -64.19 -5.21
CA ASN A 689 -116.65 -63.20 -4.41
C ASN A 689 -116.72 -63.56 -2.92
N GLY A 690 -115.69 -64.20 -2.39
CA GLY A 690 -115.55 -64.47 -0.96
C GLY A 690 -115.56 -63.18 -0.13
N ASN A 691 -115.90 -63.32 1.15
CA ASN A 691 -116.05 -62.23 2.10
C ASN A 691 -115.12 -62.41 3.33
N ALA A 692 -114.00 -63.10 3.17
CA ALA A 692 -113.06 -63.43 4.24
C ALA A 692 -112.39 -62.18 4.83
N ASN A 693 -112.03 -62.27 6.11
CA ASN A 693 -111.34 -61.22 6.86
C ASN A 693 -109.93 -61.66 7.30
N VAL A 694 -109.09 -62.06 6.34
CA VAL A 694 -107.80 -62.72 6.57
C VAL A 694 -106.60 -61.76 6.45
N PRO A 695 -105.64 -61.78 7.39
CA PRO A 695 -104.37 -61.07 7.24
C PRO A 695 -103.47 -61.72 6.18
N PHE A 696 -102.62 -60.92 5.57
CA PHE A 696 -101.63 -61.38 4.60
C PHE A 696 -100.36 -60.53 4.64
N SER A 697 -99.24 -61.15 4.31
CA SER A 697 -97.99 -60.45 4.01
C SER A 697 -97.89 -60.19 2.50
N TRP A 698 -97.25 -59.09 2.12
CA TRP A 698 -96.99 -58.73 0.73
C TRP A 698 -95.54 -58.34 0.49
N HIS A 699 -95.05 -58.68 -0.71
CA HIS A 699 -93.78 -58.23 -1.25
C HIS A 699 -94.05 -57.66 -2.65
N ILE A 700 -93.57 -56.45 -2.90
CA ILE A 700 -93.63 -55.81 -4.22
C ILE A 700 -92.24 -55.60 -4.82
N VAL A 701 -92.15 -55.78 -6.13
CA VAL A 701 -90.94 -55.51 -6.92
C VAL A 701 -91.31 -54.56 -8.06
N ALA A 702 -90.58 -53.45 -8.17
CA ALA A 702 -90.78 -52.45 -9.22
C ALA A 702 -89.45 -52.00 -9.84
N ASN A 703 -89.48 -51.57 -11.10
CA ASN A 703 -88.31 -50.98 -11.76
C ASN A 703 -88.00 -49.61 -11.15
N ARG A 704 -86.72 -49.30 -10.95
CA ARG A 704 -86.28 -47.96 -10.51
C ARG A 704 -86.67 -46.91 -11.56
N ALA A 705 -87.20 -45.78 -11.09
CA ALA A 705 -87.46 -44.63 -11.96
C ALA A 705 -86.16 -43.97 -12.43
N ASP A 706 -86.17 -43.41 -13.64
CA ASP A 706 -85.05 -42.61 -14.14
C ASP A 706 -84.80 -41.39 -13.26
N GLU A 707 -83.55 -40.97 -13.19
CA GLU A 707 -83.12 -39.86 -12.36
C GLU A 707 -82.69 -38.69 -13.25
N MET A 708 -83.18 -37.49 -12.94
CA MET A 708 -82.84 -36.25 -13.63
C MET A 708 -82.09 -35.34 -12.67
N VAL A 709 -80.83 -35.03 -12.96
CA VAL A 709 -80.02 -34.10 -12.17
C VAL A 709 -79.47 -33.02 -13.10
N ASN A 710 -79.81 -31.75 -12.85
CA ASN A 710 -79.30 -30.60 -13.61
C ASN A 710 -79.42 -30.69 -15.14
N GLY A 711 -80.46 -31.36 -15.65
CA GLY A 711 -80.69 -31.56 -17.08
C GLY A 711 -80.06 -32.83 -17.66
N GLU A 712 -79.25 -33.56 -16.89
CA GLU A 712 -78.69 -34.86 -17.25
C GLU A 712 -79.60 -35.99 -16.76
N ARG A 713 -79.96 -36.90 -17.67
CA ARG A 713 -80.79 -38.07 -17.40
C ARG A 713 -79.92 -39.29 -17.15
N THR A 714 -80.02 -39.88 -15.96
CA THR A 714 -79.53 -41.24 -15.72
C THR A 714 -80.67 -42.21 -16.01
N VAL A 715 -80.46 -43.09 -16.99
CA VAL A 715 -81.46 -44.02 -17.49
C VAL A 715 -81.36 -45.35 -16.74
N TYR A 716 -82.41 -45.71 -15.98
CA TYR A 716 -82.54 -46.98 -15.26
C TYR A 716 -83.66 -47.86 -15.84
N GLN A 717 -84.77 -47.25 -16.26
CA GLN A 717 -86.01 -47.93 -16.64
C GLN A 717 -85.84 -48.87 -17.86
N SER A 718 -84.97 -48.52 -18.81
CA SER A 718 -84.73 -49.28 -20.03
C SER A 718 -83.56 -50.27 -19.95
N LEU A 719 -82.80 -50.28 -18.85
CA LEU A 719 -81.63 -51.14 -18.72
C LEU A 719 -82.03 -52.60 -18.47
N ARG A 720 -81.53 -53.49 -19.32
CA ARG A 720 -81.57 -54.95 -19.16
C ARG A 720 -80.38 -55.54 -19.91
N PHE A 721 -79.45 -56.18 -19.22
CA PHE A 721 -78.20 -56.72 -19.79
C PHE A 721 -77.44 -55.74 -20.72
N PRO A 722 -77.10 -54.52 -20.27
CA PRO A 722 -76.23 -53.66 -21.07
C PRO A 722 -74.88 -54.33 -21.33
N ASN A 723 -74.26 -54.02 -22.48
CA ASN A 723 -72.92 -54.52 -22.80
C ASN A 723 -71.94 -54.12 -21.69
N ALA A 724 -71.14 -55.09 -21.24
CA ALA A 724 -70.07 -54.81 -20.28
C ALA A 724 -68.93 -54.02 -20.95
N PRO A 725 -68.30 -53.07 -20.26
CA PRO A 725 -67.09 -52.42 -20.76
C PRO A 725 -65.94 -53.43 -20.88
N GLU A 726 -65.07 -53.23 -21.88
CA GLU A 726 -63.83 -54.00 -21.99
C GLU A 726 -62.83 -53.61 -20.89
N LYS A 727 -61.93 -54.53 -20.53
CA LYS A 727 -60.80 -54.20 -19.64
C LYS A 727 -59.90 -53.20 -20.36
N ILE A 728 -59.52 -52.12 -19.68
CA ILE A 728 -58.51 -51.17 -20.19
C ILE A 728 -57.23 -51.95 -20.53
N GLN A 729 -56.69 -51.74 -21.74
CA GLN A 729 -55.43 -52.36 -22.15
C GLN A 729 -54.28 -51.76 -21.35
N GLU A 730 -53.54 -52.61 -20.65
CA GLU A 730 -52.36 -52.19 -19.90
C GLU A 730 -51.21 -51.95 -20.88
N THR A 731 -50.63 -50.75 -20.87
CA THR A 731 -49.35 -50.49 -21.56
C THR A 731 -48.26 -51.22 -20.78
N ALA A 732 -47.71 -52.30 -21.34
CA ALA A 732 -46.61 -53.01 -20.72
C ALA A 732 -45.39 -52.07 -20.62
N ALA A 733 -44.98 -51.70 -19.41
CA ALA A 733 -43.69 -51.09 -19.19
C ALA A 733 -42.61 -52.15 -19.42
N VAL A 734 -41.97 -52.13 -20.58
CA VAL A 734 -40.84 -53.02 -20.86
C VAL A 734 -39.62 -52.49 -20.12
N ALA A 735 -39.19 -53.21 -19.09
CA ALA A 735 -37.91 -52.92 -18.43
C ALA A 735 -36.77 -53.14 -19.45
N GLN A 736 -36.07 -52.07 -19.83
CA GLN A 736 -34.77 -52.21 -20.47
C GLN A 736 -33.72 -52.35 -19.38
N THR A 737 -33.08 -53.52 -19.31
CA THR A 737 -31.85 -53.65 -18.54
C THR A 737 -30.78 -52.84 -19.26
N ILE A 738 -30.39 -51.69 -18.71
CA ILE A 738 -29.11 -51.09 -19.06
C ILE A 738 -28.07 -52.08 -18.51
N LYS A 739 -27.48 -52.89 -19.39
CA LYS A 739 -26.28 -53.62 -19.00
C LYS A 739 -25.25 -52.57 -18.63
N GLU A 740 -24.73 -52.64 -17.41
CA GLU A 740 -23.41 -52.08 -17.14
C GLU A 740 -22.46 -52.70 -18.17
N GLU A 741 -22.07 -51.91 -19.18
CA GLU A 741 -20.79 -52.18 -19.81
C GLU A 741 -19.75 -52.00 -18.71
N LYS A 742 -19.14 -53.11 -18.29
CA LYS A 742 -17.83 -53.03 -17.67
C LYS A 742 -16.99 -52.15 -18.60
N LEU A 743 -16.51 -51.02 -18.08
CA LEU A 743 -15.35 -50.35 -18.63
C LEU A 743 -14.22 -51.38 -18.63
N GLU A 744 -14.06 -52.09 -19.75
CA GLU A 744 -12.77 -52.69 -20.07
C GLU A 744 -11.77 -51.55 -20.07
N GLN A 745 -10.62 -51.79 -19.43
CA GLN A 745 -9.50 -50.88 -19.39
C GLN A 745 -9.28 -50.32 -20.79
N VAL A 746 -9.54 -49.03 -20.97
CA VAL A 746 -9.03 -48.30 -22.13
C VAL A 746 -7.51 -48.34 -21.99
N GLU A 747 -6.88 -49.22 -22.78
CA GLU A 747 -5.45 -49.15 -23.03
C GLU A 747 -5.12 -47.72 -23.45
N LYS A 748 -4.09 -47.15 -22.78
CA LYS A 748 -3.53 -45.84 -23.09
C LYS A 748 -3.32 -45.72 -24.61
N PRO A 749 -3.69 -44.58 -25.23
CA PRO A 749 -3.29 -44.34 -26.61
C PRO A 749 -1.76 -44.24 -26.66
N THR A 750 -1.12 -45.21 -27.31
CA THR A 750 0.26 -45.08 -27.80
C THR A 750 0.30 -43.98 -28.85
N LEU A 751 1.08 -42.94 -28.57
CA LEU A 751 1.50 -41.92 -29.52
C LEU A 751 2.18 -42.60 -30.73
N SER A 752 1.53 -42.59 -31.89
CA SER A 752 2.23 -42.83 -33.15
C SER A 752 2.93 -41.54 -33.56
N THR A 753 4.26 -41.54 -33.47
CA THR A 753 5.10 -40.59 -34.19
C THR A 753 4.92 -40.82 -35.69
N SER A 754 4.30 -39.88 -36.40
CA SER A 754 4.49 -39.74 -37.85
C SER A 754 5.33 -38.49 -38.11
N ASN A 755 6.57 -38.73 -38.53
CA ASN A 755 7.40 -37.75 -39.22
C ASN A 755 6.67 -37.30 -40.50
N GLN A 756 6.25 -36.05 -40.58
CA GLN A 756 6.69 -35.02 -41.54
C GLN A 756 5.98 -33.70 -41.27
#